data_AF-A0A956E092-F1
#
_entry.id   AF-A0A956E092-F1
#
_cell.length_a   1.000
_cell.length_b   1.000
_cell.length_c   1.000
_cell.angle_alpha   90.00
_cell.angle_beta   90.00
_cell.angle_gamma   90.00
#
_symmetry.space_group_name_H-M   'P 1'
#
loop_
_entity.id
_entity.type
_entity.pdbx_description
1 polymer ?
#
loop_
_entity_poly.entity_id
_entity_poly.type
_entity_poly.pdbx_seq_one_letter_code
_entity_poly.pdbx_strand_id
1 'polypeptide(L)'
;MSDEIDPDTQRLRDIELALSDHDQRLSDAGLVVWVGTEPTFTDRFSYDAEWVGAALGPAKLEKARRFAAMLASRVPSAVLLRCVGRQYPEETSPRWSFGLYWRREPGEVWHLPPDPLMGGRASDAGAPKRLLQELEGTLERRGFARRRVLLNDAPHPHTPETDAQAGPTLPFRLLCSLSGAALPELDAEVQEQCGRRPLGDDAIPSSGLVDALALRSLALLCLGDAGEEHPGVVRIELPQIGSVALFSELLDLIGEACRAARVEGLILGGFPPPVDREVAWATITPDPGVIEINTAPCAGTRGLLHDSRILYEVAEGVGLSPLRMHYNGELVDSGGGGQITLGGPSFEESPFFIHPQLLPRLVCFFSRHPSLSYLFAVDSVGGSSQSPRADEGSVETFGELGLALELLQRAERPSPEDIWSTLAPFLVDRFGNSHRAELNIEKLANPHLPGRGRLGVVEFRAFRMADTPERAACLAALLRAITAHLATAVTPTSLEIWGRELHDRFALPFQLERDLASVLQELHSSGLGLAPAITSELFREHRLLARVELWGGAVLELRQAVEFWPLVGDLSAQSGTSRLVDSSTRRYELRLRCPAAQVDTWRLVVDGYSVPWVAVSEAQDATLVRAIRCRSFIPNPGLHPTLPAHGPLRALVYQRDEDRAADVSLHWWKVDGGAYVGLPEDVEDARRRTEARCTVDHVSKPLSDPPPPPEPSLSTWAFDTRWA
;
A
#
# COMPACT_ATOMS: atom_id res chain seq x y z
N MET A 1 -7.56 -25.95 37.88
CA MET A 1 -7.77 -24.54 37.55
C MET A 1 -7.40 -24.42 36.09
N SER A 2 -8.40 -24.41 35.20
CA SER A 2 -8.20 -24.18 33.77
C SER A 2 -7.91 -22.71 33.60
N ASP A 3 -6.71 -22.36 33.14
CA ASP A 3 -6.40 -21.01 32.69
C ASP A 3 -7.28 -20.73 31.46
N GLU A 4 -8.32 -19.94 31.66
CA GLU A 4 -9.17 -19.44 30.59
C GLU A 4 -8.30 -18.51 29.74
N ILE A 5 -7.98 -18.93 28.52
CA ILE A 5 -7.18 -18.14 27.58
C ILE A 5 -7.97 -16.86 27.27
N ASP A 6 -7.30 -15.72 27.40
CA ASP A 6 -7.84 -14.41 27.04
C ASP A 6 -8.51 -14.44 25.63
N PRO A 7 -9.75 -13.94 25.46
CA PRO A 7 -10.49 -14.03 24.20
C PRO A 7 -9.77 -13.46 22.98
N ASP A 8 -9.01 -12.38 23.15
CA ASP A 8 -8.22 -11.81 22.06
C ASP A 8 -7.06 -12.73 21.68
N THR A 9 -6.36 -13.29 22.67
CA THR A 9 -5.34 -14.31 22.45
C THR A 9 -5.89 -15.53 21.70
N GLN A 10 -7.11 -15.97 22.03
CA GLN A 10 -7.77 -17.07 21.33
C GLN A 10 -8.10 -16.69 19.88
N ARG A 11 -8.69 -15.51 19.65
CA ARG A 11 -8.99 -15.00 18.30
C ARG A 11 -7.74 -14.96 17.41
N LEU A 12 -6.61 -14.47 17.94
CA LEU A 12 -5.36 -14.39 17.18
C LEU A 12 -4.81 -15.79 16.79
N ARG A 13 -4.97 -16.78 17.67
CA ARG A 13 -4.60 -18.18 17.38
C ARG A 13 -5.51 -18.78 16.31
N ASP A 14 -6.81 -18.53 16.39
CA ASP A 14 -7.79 -19.05 15.42
C ASP A 14 -7.53 -18.48 14.01
N ILE A 15 -7.14 -17.20 13.90
CA ILE A 15 -6.72 -16.59 12.64
C ILE A 15 -5.47 -17.29 12.09
N GLU A 16 -4.43 -17.49 12.90
CA GLU A 16 -3.18 -18.12 12.44
C GLU A 16 -3.39 -19.56 11.95
N LEU A 17 -4.22 -20.34 12.65
CA LEU A 17 -4.62 -21.68 12.23
C LEU A 17 -5.41 -21.64 10.92
N ALA A 18 -6.40 -20.75 10.81
CA ALA A 18 -7.20 -20.60 9.62
C ALA A 18 -6.38 -20.20 8.36
N LEU A 19 -5.36 -19.35 8.54
CA LEU A 19 -4.44 -18.97 7.47
C LEU A 19 -3.55 -20.15 7.05
N SER A 20 -3.08 -20.94 8.01
CA SER A 20 -2.32 -22.18 7.73
C SER A 20 -3.16 -23.17 6.92
N ASP A 21 -4.42 -23.38 7.29
CA ASP A 21 -5.36 -24.25 6.57
C ASP A 21 -5.71 -23.70 5.18
N HIS A 22 -5.79 -22.37 5.02
CA HIS A 22 -5.95 -21.73 3.72
C HIS A 22 -4.74 -21.99 2.82
N ASP A 23 -3.52 -21.77 3.33
CA ASP A 23 -2.28 -22.01 2.58
C ASP A 23 -2.15 -23.48 2.16
N GLN A 24 -2.46 -24.42 3.06
CA GLN A 24 -2.44 -25.86 2.76
C GLN A 24 -3.43 -26.22 1.65
N ARG A 25 -4.66 -25.68 1.68
CA ARG A 25 -5.67 -25.95 0.64
C ARG A 25 -5.25 -25.46 -0.75
N LEU A 26 -4.62 -24.29 -0.84
CA LEU A 26 -4.06 -23.80 -2.10
C LEU A 26 -2.91 -24.69 -2.58
N SER A 27 -2.03 -25.11 -1.67
CA SER A 27 -0.95 -26.04 -1.97
C SER A 27 -1.47 -27.40 -2.49
N ASP A 28 -2.47 -27.98 -1.83
CA ASP A 28 -3.08 -29.26 -2.23
C ASP A 28 -3.77 -29.17 -3.60
N ALA A 29 -4.29 -27.99 -3.95
CA ALA A 29 -4.84 -27.69 -5.27
C ALA A 29 -3.76 -27.42 -6.35
N GLY A 30 -2.47 -27.40 -5.98
CA GLY A 30 -1.36 -27.10 -6.89
C GLY A 30 -1.29 -25.63 -7.32
N LEU A 31 -1.91 -24.72 -6.56
CA LEU A 31 -2.02 -23.30 -6.89
C LEU A 31 -0.94 -22.50 -6.16
N VAL A 32 0.14 -22.18 -6.89
CA VAL A 32 1.26 -21.38 -6.37
C VAL A 32 0.96 -19.90 -6.57
N VAL A 33 0.55 -19.24 -5.50
CA VAL A 33 0.29 -17.78 -5.48
C VAL A 33 1.09 -17.18 -4.33
N TRP A 34 2.20 -16.52 -4.64
CA TRP A 34 2.98 -15.77 -3.67
C TRP A 34 2.34 -14.41 -3.42
N VAL A 35 2.54 -13.87 -2.22
CA VAL A 35 1.97 -12.60 -1.78
C VAL A 35 3.04 -11.67 -1.23
N GLY A 36 3.06 -10.43 -1.71
CA GLY A 36 3.83 -9.32 -1.13
C GLY A 36 2.89 -8.22 -0.62
N THR A 37 3.43 -7.32 0.18
CA THR A 37 2.71 -6.14 0.67
C THR A 37 3.62 -4.91 0.68
N GLU A 38 3.02 -3.73 0.53
CA GLU A 38 3.70 -2.44 0.64
C GLU A 38 3.10 -1.61 1.81
N PRO A 39 3.26 -2.06 3.08
CA PRO A 39 2.72 -1.33 4.22
C PRO A 39 3.40 0.01 4.42
N THR A 40 2.61 0.98 4.89
CA THR A 40 3.07 2.35 5.12
C THR A 40 2.81 2.79 6.54
N PHE A 41 3.79 3.44 7.17
CA PHE A 41 3.72 3.88 8.56
C PHE A 41 3.98 5.37 8.68
N THR A 42 3.35 6.03 9.64
CA THR A 42 3.46 7.48 9.85
C THR A 42 3.62 7.82 11.33
N ASP A 43 4.05 9.03 11.65
CA ASP A 43 4.01 9.55 13.01
C ASP A 43 2.61 10.13 13.28
N ARG A 44 1.79 9.37 14.01
CA ARG A 44 0.39 9.74 14.29
C ARG A 44 0.23 10.95 15.22
N PHE A 45 1.32 11.43 15.81
CA PHE A 45 1.33 12.57 16.72
C PHE A 45 1.97 13.82 16.11
N SER A 46 2.46 13.76 14.88
CA SER A 46 3.07 14.89 14.18
C SER A 46 2.19 15.45 13.07
N TYR A 47 2.27 16.76 12.89
CA TYR A 47 1.71 17.51 11.77
C TYR A 47 2.82 18.23 10.98
N ASP A 48 4.08 17.89 11.23
CA ASP A 48 5.21 18.45 10.50
C ASP A 48 5.11 18.11 9.01
N ALA A 49 5.65 18.98 8.16
CA ALA A 49 5.54 18.85 6.72
C ALA A 49 5.96 17.45 6.22
N GLU A 50 7.02 16.86 6.81
CA GLU A 50 7.49 15.52 6.45
C GLU A 50 6.45 14.42 6.70
N TRP A 51 5.54 14.55 7.68
CA TRP A 51 4.50 13.55 7.96
C TRP A 51 3.17 13.86 7.25
N VAL A 52 3.03 15.06 6.69
CA VAL A 52 1.83 15.48 5.96
C VAL A 52 1.97 15.31 4.45
N GLY A 53 3.09 15.74 3.85
CA GLY A 53 3.23 15.69 2.39
C GLY A 53 4.65 15.92 1.85
N ALA A 54 5.55 16.53 2.62
CA ALA A 54 6.95 16.56 2.26
C ALA A 54 7.54 15.14 2.38
N ALA A 55 8.45 14.85 1.47
CA ALA A 55 8.89 13.49 1.28
C ALA A 55 9.99 13.06 2.23
N LEU A 56 10.89 13.98 2.59
CA LEU A 56 11.94 13.75 3.55
C LEU A 56 12.03 14.91 4.55
N GLY A 57 12.45 14.59 5.75
CA GLY A 57 12.92 15.53 6.76
C GLY A 57 13.82 14.78 7.76
N PRO A 58 14.50 15.51 8.65
CA PRO A 58 15.53 14.93 9.52
C PRO A 58 14.97 13.90 10.49
N ALA A 59 13.78 14.14 11.06
CA ALA A 59 13.17 13.21 12.01
C ALA A 59 12.60 11.97 11.30
N LYS A 60 12.00 12.09 10.11
CA LYS A 60 11.60 10.93 9.30
C LYS A 60 12.80 10.07 8.91
N LEU A 61 13.90 10.67 8.44
CA LEU A 61 15.10 9.93 8.07
C LEU A 61 15.67 9.14 9.24
N GLU A 62 15.74 9.77 10.42
CA GLU A 62 16.20 9.10 11.64
C GLU A 62 15.28 7.94 12.04
N LYS A 63 13.96 8.12 11.96
CA LYS A 63 13.00 7.02 12.20
C LYS A 63 13.17 5.89 11.19
N ALA A 64 13.41 6.18 9.91
CA ALA A 64 13.67 5.17 8.89
C ALA A 64 14.97 4.39 9.15
N ARG A 65 16.05 5.07 9.57
CA ARG A 65 17.31 4.42 9.98
C ARG A 65 17.12 3.49 11.17
N ARG A 66 16.42 3.96 12.21
CA ARG A 66 16.09 3.15 13.39
C ARG A 66 15.21 1.97 13.05
N PHE A 67 14.23 2.16 12.16
CA PHE A 67 13.37 1.08 11.65
C PHE A 67 14.22 0.01 10.97
N ALA A 68 15.09 0.41 10.03
CA ALA A 68 15.95 -0.50 9.30
C ALA A 68 16.89 -1.27 10.24
N ALA A 69 17.49 -0.59 11.23
CA ALA A 69 18.34 -1.22 12.25
C ALA A 69 17.59 -2.25 13.11
N MET A 70 16.41 -1.88 13.60
CA MET A 70 15.57 -2.75 14.40
C MET A 70 15.07 -3.96 13.60
N LEU A 71 14.62 -3.76 12.35
CA LEU A 71 14.22 -4.85 11.47
C LEU A 71 15.39 -5.79 11.17
N ALA A 72 16.58 -5.24 10.86
CA ALA A 72 17.78 -6.03 10.64
C ALA A 72 18.15 -6.90 11.86
N SER A 73 17.93 -6.41 13.08
CA SER A 73 18.16 -7.20 14.30
C SER A 73 17.20 -8.39 14.46
N ARG A 74 16.05 -8.38 13.77
CA ARG A 74 15.05 -9.47 13.80
C ARG A 74 15.28 -10.49 12.68
N VAL A 75 16.10 -10.18 11.69
CA VAL A 75 16.42 -11.06 10.57
C VAL A 75 17.88 -11.49 10.68
N PRO A 76 18.17 -12.70 11.19
CA PRO A 76 19.54 -13.19 11.30
C PRO A 76 20.25 -13.12 9.96
N SER A 77 21.53 -12.70 9.99
CA SER A 77 22.40 -12.70 8.80
C SER A 77 22.00 -11.75 7.67
N ALA A 78 21.06 -10.85 7.93
CA ALA A 78 20.65 -9.88 6.95
C ALA A 78 21.76 -8.85 6.66
N VAL A 79 21.91 -8.53 5.39
CA VAL A 79 22.82 -7.50 4.88
C VAL A 79 22.02 -6.24 4.63
N LEU A 80 22.42 -5.16 5.30
CA LEU A 80 21.85 -3.84 5.04
C LEU A 80 22.56 -3.21 3.84
N LEU A 81 21.79 -2.82 2.83
CA LEU A 81 22.29 -2.13 1.64
C LEU A 81 21.61 -0.76 1.53
N ARG A 82 22.39 0.27 1.21
CA ARG A 82 21.89 1.61 0.90
C ARG A 82 21.76 1.74 -0.61
N CYS A 83 20.55 1.56 -1.14
CA CYS A 83 20.30 1.57 -2.57
C CYS A 83 19.70 2.91 -3.01
N VAL A 84 19.92 3.27 -4.27
CA VAL A 84 19.23 4.42 -4.87
C VAL A 84 17.73 4.14 -4.90
N GLY A 85 16.96 5.01 -4.24
CA GLY A 85 15.50 4.96 -4.13
C GLY A 85 14.79 5.75 -5.24
N ARG A 86 13.52 6.07 -5.01
CA ARG A 86 12.72 6.88 -5.93
C ARG A 86 13.21 8.33 -5.91
N GLN A 87 13.13 8.99 -7.06
CA GLN A 87 13.32 10.43 -7.21
C GLN A 87 12.09 11.03 -7.88
N TYR A 88 11.60 12.13 -7.35
CA TYR A 88 10.50 12.90 -7.94
C TYR A 88 11.07 14.03 -8.82
N PRO A 89 10.34 14.48 -9.86
CA PRO A 89 10.85 15.45 -10.84
C PRO A 89 11.40 16.75 -10.24
N GLU A 90 10.87 17.17 -9.11
CA GLU A 90 11.27 18.37 -8.36
C GLU A 90 12.56 18.22 -7.52
N GLU A 91 13.11 17.01 -7.41
CA GLU A 91 14.27 16.71 -6.56
C GLU A 91 15.58 16.76 -7.35
N THR A 92 16.64 17.29 -6.73
CA THR A 92 17.97 17.43 -7.36
C THR A 92 18.83 16.17 -7.26
N SER A 93 18.52 15.29 -6.31
CA SER A 93 19.25 14.04 -6.05
C SER A 93 18.25 12.97 -5.60
N PRO A 94 18.48 11.69 -5.92
CA PRO A 94 17.60 10.63 -5.49
C PRO A 94 17.72 10.35 -4.00
N ARG A 95 16.63 9.87 -3.42
CA ARG A 95 16.62 9.46 -2.02
C ARG A 95 17.29 8.11 -1.86
N TRP A 96 17.78 7.83 -0.66
CA TRP A 96 18.24 6.49 -0.30
C TRP A 96 17.07 5.63 0.14
N SER A 97 17.09 4.38 -0.32
CA SER A 97 16.27 3.29 0.21
C SER A 97 17.18 2.37 1.03
N PHE A 98 16.80 2.11 2.28
CA PHE A 98 17.51 1.13 3.11
C PHE A 98 16.90 -0.22 2.80
N GLY A 99 17.63 -1.13 2.22
CA GLY A 99 17.10 -2.45 2.01
C GLY A 99 17.85 -3.53 2.76
N LEU A 100 17.10 -4.55 3.11
CA LEU A 100 17.51 -5.67 3.91
C LEU A 100 17.51 -6.91 3.03
N TYR A 101 18.67 -7.53 2.85
CA TYR A 101 18.86 -8.70 2.00
C TYR A 101 19.24 -9.91 2.84
N TRP A 102 18.49 -11.02 2.73
CA TRP A 102 18.75 -12.22 3.52
C TRP A 102 18.41 -13.49 2.73
N ARG A 103 18.96 -14.63 3.17
CA ARG A 103 18.56 -15.94 2.65
C ARG A 103 17.24 -16.37 3.29
N ARG A 104 16.33 -16.94 2.51
CA ARG A 104 15.05 -17.44 3.01
C ARG A 104 15.21 -18.69 3.86
N GLU A 105 16.10 -19.58 3.44
CA GLU A 105 16.41 -20.81 4.18
C GLU A 105 17.53 -20.58 5.21
N PRO A 106 17.41 -21.17 6.42
CA PRO A 106 18.50 -21.16 7.40
C PRO A 106 19.75 -21.83 6.82
N GLY A 107 20.89 -21.12 6.81
CA GLY A 107 22.10 -21.64 6.16
C GLY A 107 23.32 -20.73 6.28
N GLU A 108 24.16 -20.75 5.24
CA GLU A 108 25.42 -20.01 5.18
C GLU A 108 25.19 -18.50 5.26
N VAL A 109 25.98 -17.85 6.13
CA VAL A 109 25.85 -16.45 6.49
C VAL A 109 26.93 -15.66 5.78
N TRP A 110 26.57 -14.55 5.13
CA TRP A 110 27.55 -13.62 4.61
C TRP A 110 28.29 -12.95 5.77
N HIS A 111 29.57 -13.27 5.92
CA HIS A 111 30.41 -12.78 7.00
C HIS A 111 30.99 -11.40 6.70
N LEU A 112 30.13 -10.38 6.71
CA LEU A 112 30.48 -8.98 6.49
C LEU A 112 30.65 -8.24 7.82
N PRO A 113 31.50 -7.20 7.91
CA PRO A 113 31.44 -6.25 9.01
C PRO A 113 30.05 -5.60 9.08
N PRO A 114 29.52 -5.31 10.27
CA PRO A 114 28.18 -4.73 10.38
C PRO A 114 28.13 -3.29 9.84
N ASP A 115 26.96 -2.89 9.32
CA ASP A 115 26.67 -1.47 9.04
C ASP A 115 26.70 -0.67 10.35
N PRO A 116 27.09 0.62 10.34
CA PRO A 116 27.02 1.48 11.53
C PRO A 116 25.66 1.48 12.24
N LEU A 117 24.55 1.35 11.50
CA LEU A 117 23.21 1.24 12.07
C LEU A 117 23.01 -0.05 12.89
N MET A 118 23.85 -1.05 12.67
CA MET A 118 23.90 -2.33 13.38
C MET A 118 25.13 -2.45 14.29
N GLY A 119 25.79 -1.33 14.62
CA GLY A 119 26.94 -1.31 15.53
C GLY A 119 28.32 -1.44 14.87
N GLY A 120 28.40 -1.31 13.54
CA GLY A 120 29.65 -1.14 12.81
C GLY A 120 30.48 0.04 13.31
N ARG A 121 31.80 -0.14 13.39
CA ARG A 121 32.72 0.87 13.96
C ARG A 121 33.64 1.46 12.91
N ALA A 122 34.10 2.68 13.19
CA ALA A 122 35.17 3.30 12.42
C ALA A 122 36.44 2.43 12.46
N SER A 123 37.07 2.28 11.31
CA SER A 123 38.39 1.67 11.15
C SER A 123 39.46 2.76 11.09
N ASP A 124 40.75 2.38 11.08
CA ASP A 124 41.81 3.37 10.86
C ASP A 124 41.81 3.90 9.41
N ALA A 125 42.38 5.09 9.21
CA ALA A 125 42.41 5.78 7.91
C ALA A 125 43.08 4.98 6.77
N GLY A 126 43.89 3.97 7.08
CA GLY A 126 44.51 3.08 6.10
C GLY A 126 43.60 1.95 5.62
N ALA A 127 42.46 1.71 6.28
CA ALA A 127 41.58 0.57 6.03
C ALA A 127 41.05 0.51 4.59
N PRO A 128 40.56 1.60 3.95
CA PRO A 128 40.08 1.53 2.56
C PRO A 128 41.17 1.09 1.57
N LYS A 129 42.41 1.56 1.75
CA LYS A 129 43.54 1.20 0.89
C LYS A 129 43.95 -0.25 1.08
N ARG A 130 43.97 -0.76 2.32
CA ARG A 130 44.23 -2.18 2.60
C ARG A 130 43.11 -3.05 2.03
N LEU A 131 41.85 -2.64 2.19
CA LEU A 131 40.71 -3.36 1.65
C LEU A 131 40.81 -3.51 0.12
N LEU A 132 41.20 -2.45 -0.60
CA LEU A 132 41.44 -2.54 -2.04
C LEU A 132 42.49 -3.63 -2.37
N GLN A 133 43.61 -3.66 -1.65
CA GLN A 133 44.67 -4.66 -1.86
C GLN A 133 44.19 -6.08 -1.58
N GLU A 134 43.43 -6.28 -0.50
CA GLU A 134 42.86 -7.58 -0.14
C GLU A 134 41.76 -8.04 -1.11
N LEU A 135 40.96 -7.11 -1.65
CA LEU A 135 39.98 -7.41 -2.70
C LEU A 135 40.69 -7.87 -3.98
N GLU A 136 41.74 -7.17 -4.42
CA GLU A 136 42.55 -7.56 -5.58
C GLU A 136 43.15 -8.97 -5.39
N GLY A 137 43.75 -9.23 -4.22
CA GLY A 137 44.35 -10.51 -3.90
C GLY A 137 43.33 -11.64 -3.78
N THR A 138 42.12 -11.36 -3.28
CA THR A 138 41.05 -12.35 -3.16
C THR A 138 40.44 -12.69 -4.52
N LEU A 139 40.19 -11.70 -5.37
CA LEU A 139 39.77 -11.92 -6.76
C LEU A 139 40.79 -12.79 -7.51
N GLU A 140 42.08 -12.48 -7.37
CA GLU A 140 43.16 -13.24 -8.02
C GLU A 140 43.25 -14.68 -7.51
N ARG A 141 43.16 -14.91 -6.18
CA ARG A 141 43.13 -16.26 -5.59
C ARG A 141 41.93 -17.08 -6.03
N ARG A 142 40.77 -16.45 -6.25
CA ARG A 142 39.55 -17.10 -6.75
C ARG A 142 39.49 -17.19 -8.28
N GLY A 143 40.51 -16.69 -8.99
CA GLY A 143 40.62 -16.80 -10.44
C GLY A 143 39.78 -15.80 -11.24
N PHE A 144 39.28 -14.74 -10.61
CA PHE A 144 38.53 -13.69 -11.29
C PHE A 144 39.45 -12.66 -11.94
N ALA A 145 39.09 -12.20 -13.14
CA ALA A 145 39.81 -11.13 -13.81
C ALA A 145 39.61 -9.81 -13.04
N ARG A 146 40.70 -9.08 -12.78
CA ARG A 146 40.68 -7.81 -12.04
C ARG A 146 41.65 -6.79 -12.63
N ARG A 147 41.30 -5.51 -12.51
CA ARG A 147 42.14 -4.38 -12.88
C ARG A 147 41.81 -3.17 -12.00
N ARG A 148 42.83 -2.66 -11.31
CA ARG A 148 42.74 -1.35 -10.65
C ARG A 148 42.68 -0.25 -11.70
N VAL A 149 41.76 0.70 -11.51
CA VAL A 149 41.64 1.87 -12.38
C VAL A 149 42.25 3.06 -11.66
N LEU A 150 43.28 3.64 -12.26
CA LEU A 150 43.84 4.92 -11.83
C LEU A 150 43.11 6.00 -12.61
N LEU A 151 42.31 6.81 -11.91
CA LEU A 151 41.78 8.03 -12.49
C LEU A 151 42.95 9.02 -12.58
N ASN A 152 43.22 9.57 -13.77
CA ASN A 152 44.35 10.49 -13.96
C ASN A 152 44.29 11.65 -12.95
N ASP A 153 45.45 12.07 -12.43
CA ASP A 153 45.66 13.15 -11.43
C ASP A 153 45.18 14.56 -11.86
N ALA A 154 44.24 14.67 -12.80
CA ALA A 154 43.41 15.86 -12.83
C ALA A 154 42.65 15.88 -11.49
N PRO A 155 42.67 16.98 -10.72
CA PRO A 155 41.75 17.11 -9.61
C PRO A 155 40.37 16.78 -10.17
N HIS A 156 39.67 15.82 -9.55
CA HIS A 156 38.27 15.57 -9.88
C HIS A 156 37.62 16.96 -9.95
N PRO A 157 36.83 17.31 -10.99
CA PRO A 157 36.33 18.69 -11.16
C PRO A 157 35.46 19.21 -10.00
N HIS A 158 35.26 18.42 -8.94
CA HIS A 158 34.44 18.75 -7.78
C HIS A 158 35.06 18.22 -6.48
N THR A 159 36.23 18.73 -6.09
CA THR A 159 36.38 19.13 -4.68
C THR A 159 35.31 20.20 -4.43
N PRO A 160 34.35 20.00 -3.51
CA PRO A 160 33.28 20.96 -3.31
C PRO A 160 33.87 22.31 -2.89
N GLU A 161 33.86 23.28 -3.81
CA GLU A 161 33.95 24.67 -3.45
C GLU A 161 32.60 25.02 -2.81
N THR A 162 32.64 25.30 -1.51
CA THR A 162 31.59 25.92 -0.67
C THR A 162 30.48 25.02 -0.09
N ASP A 163 30.50 24.95 1.26
CA ASP A 163 29.43 24.68 2.24
C ASP A 163 28.11 24.03 1.76
N ALA A 164 28.08 22.69 1.72
CA ALA A 164 26.91 21.85 2.07
C ALA A 164 27.34 20.37 2.14
N GLN A 165 27.35 19.77 3.34
CA GLN A 165 27.52 18.33 3.69
C GLN A 165 28.43 17.50 2.75
N ALA A 166 29.69 17.26 3.15
CA ALA A 166 30.61 16.44 2.35
C ALA A 166 30.16 14.97 2.34
N GLY A 167 29.64 14.51 1.18
CA GLY A 167 29.24 13.13 0.92
C GLY A 167 30.39 12.11 0.96
N PRO A 168 30.14 10.83 0.60
CA PRO A 168 31.16 9.79 0.66
C PRO A 168 32.34 10.08 -0.27
N THR A 169 33.57 9.84 0.20
CA THR A 169 34.77 9.99 -0.62
C THR A 169 35.25 8.62 -1.07
N LEU A 170 34.94 8.26 -2.31
CA LEU A 170 35.30 6.98 -2.90
C LEU A 170 36.41 7.18 -3.94
N PRO A 171 37.71 7.21 -3.58
CA PRO A 171 38.79 7.44 -4.54
C PRO A 171 39.27 6.16 -5.23
N PHE A 172 38.95 4.98 -4.69
CA PHE A 172 39.46 3.72 -5.21
C PHE A 172 38.46 3.09 -6.18
N ARG A 173 38.98 2.58 -7.31
CA ARG A 173 38.22 1.94 -8.37
C ARG A 173 38.83 0.58 -8.70
N LEU A 174 38.01 -0.45 -8.61
CA LEU A 174 38.39 -1.82 -8.96
C LEU A 174 37.40 -2.37 -9.98
N LEU A 175 37.87 -2.56 -11.21
CA LEU A 175 37.10 -3.20 -12.27
C LEU A 175 37.41 -4.70 -12.25
N CYS A 176 36.38 -5.53 -12.25
CA CYS A 176 36.53 -6.99 -12.25
C CYS A 176 35.44 -7.67 -13.10
N SER A 177 35.61 -8.96 -13.37
CA SER A 177 34.56 -9.81 -13.92
C SER A 177 34.37 -11.06 -13.09
N LEU A 178 33.16 -11.23 -12.58
CA LEU A 178 32.73 -12.39 -11.80
C LEU A 178 32.18 -13.52 -12.67
N SER A 179 31.88 -13.25 -13.94
CA SER A 179 31.40 -14.24 -14.92
C SER A 179 32.51 -14.82 -15.79
N GLY A 180 33.75 -14.37 -15.60
CA GLY A 180 34.91 -14.77 -16.42
C GLY A 180 35.05 -13.98 -17.73
N ALA A 181 34.31 -12.87 -17.91
CA ALA A 181 34.48 -11.99 -19.07
C ALA A 181 35.87 -11.34 -19.06
N ALA A 182 36.46 -11.18 -20.26
CA ALA A 182 37.72 -10.49 -20.41
C ALA A 182 37.58 -9.00 -20.09
N LEU A 183 38.54 -8.44 -19.36
CA LEU A 183 38.55 -7.01 -19.07
C LEU A 183 38.94 -6.22 -20.32
N PRO A 184 38.17 -5.17 -20.69
CA PRO A 184 38.48 -4.34 -21.85
C PRO A 184 39.77 -3.56 -21.65
N GLU A 185 40.34 -2.99 -22.71
CA GLU A 185 41.37 -1.95 -22.56
C GLU A 185 40.78 -0.71 -21.87
N LEU A 186 41.59 0.03 -21.12
CA LEU A 186 41.16 1.27 -20.45
C LEU A 186 41.24 2.45 -21.43
N ASP A 187 40.43 2.39 -22.48
CA ASP A 187 40.23 3.51 -23.40
C ASP A 187 39.48 4.68 -22.70
N ALA A 188 39.29 5.78 -23.43
CA ALA A 188 38.66 6.98 -22.88
C ALA A 188 37.23 6.72 -22.38
N GLU A 189 36.46 5.88 -23.08
CA GLU A 189 35.07 5.57 -22.72
C GLU A 189 35.00 4.73 -21.43
N VAL A 190 35.81 3.68 -21.33
CA VAL A 190 35.88 2.84 -20.12
C VAL A 190 36.42 3.63 -18.94
N GLN A 191 37.40 4.52 -19.15
CA GLN A 191 37.90 5.41 -18.10
C GLN A 191 36.83 6.37 -17.59
N GLU A 192 36.04 6.96 -18.49
CA GLU A 192 34.91 7.82 -18.13
C GLU A 192 33.86 7.06 -17.31
N GLN A 193 33.47 5.86 -17.74
CA GLN A 193 32.53 5.01 -17.00
C GLN A 193 33.06 4.61 -15.62
N CYS A 194 34.36 4.32 -15.50
CA CYS A 194 35.01 4.04 -14.21
C CYS A 194 35.17 5.29 -13.33
N GLY A 195 35.19 6.47 -13.94
CA GLY A 195 35.27 7.77 -13.27
C GLY A 195 33.93 8.31 -12.78
N ARG A 196 32.84 7.53 -12.87
CA ARG A 196 31.51 7.95 -12.40
C ARG A 196 31.51 8.39 -10.94
N ARG A 197 30.61 9.32 -10.63
CA ARG A 197 30.32 9.77 -9.26
C ARG A 197 29.70 8.64 -8.42
N PRO A 198 29.78 8.75 -7.08
CA PRO A 198 28.96 7.95 -6.18
C PRO A 198 27.49 7.94 -6.63
N LEU A 199 26.86 6.77 -6.62
CA LEU A 199 25.45 6.68 -6.96
C LEU A 199 24.65 7.49 -5.94
N GLY A 200 23.75 8.34 -6.42
CA GLY A 200 22.90 9.19 -5.58
C GLY A 200 23.38 10.64 -5.42
N ASP A 201 24.58 10.97 -5.89
CA ASP A 201 25.03 12.38 -5.96
C ASP A 201 24.35 13.14 -7.10
N ASP A 202 24.07 12.44 -8.21
CA ASP A 202 23.43 13.01 -9.40
C ASP A 202 21.96 12.56 -9.50
N ALA A 203 21.13 13.38 -10.15
CA ALA A 203 19.75 13.03 -10.46
C ALA A 203 19.65 11.77 -11.33
N ILE A 204 18.70 10.89 -11.03
CA ILE A 204 18.36 9.72 -11.84
C ILE A 204 17.79 10.21 -13.18
N PRO A 205 18.32 9.75 -14.32
CA PRO A 205 17.74 10.04 -15.63
C PRO A 205 16.27 9.58 -15.69
N SER A 206 15.44 10.27 -16.48
CA SER A 206 14.04 9.86 -16.69
C SER A 206 13.91 8.45 -17.29
N SER A 207 14.93 7.96 -18.00
CA SER A 207 15.04 6.59 -18.50
C SER A 207 15.34 5.54 -17.42
N GLY A 208 15.57 5.96 -16.19
CA GLY A 208 16.08 5.13 -15.10
C GLY A 208 17.61 5.08 -15.06
N LEU A 209 18.12 4.56 -13.94
CA LEU A 209 19.54 4.35 -13.70
C LEU A 209 20.02 3.10 -14.46
N VAL A 210 21.14 3.21 -15.18
CA VAL A 210 21.71 2.12 -15.98
C VAL A 210 23.19 1.94 -15.63
N ASP A 211 23.62 0.70 -15.41
CA ASP A 211 25.03 0.34 -15.28
C ASP A 211 25.62 -0.16 -16.61
N ALA A 212 26.28 0.73 -17.36
CA ALA A 212 26.86 0.41 -18.66
C ALA A 212 27.96 -0.68 -18.59
N LEU A 213 28.65 -0.80 -17.46
CA LEU A 213 29.69 -1.83 -17.27
C LEU A 213 29.03 -3.18 -16.98
N ALA A 214 27.97 -3.21 -16.19
CA ALA A 214 27.21 -4.44 -15.92
C ALA A 214 26.57 -5.03 -17.19
N LEU A 215 26.13 -4.20 -18.14
CA LEU A 215 25.64 -4.66 -19.46
C LEU A 215 26.70 -5.46 -20.24
N ARG A 216 28.00 -5.27 -19.92
CA ARG A 216 29.14 -6.00 -20.48
C ARG A 216 29.65 -7.10 -19.55
N SER A 217 28.87 -7.48 -18.53
CA SER A 217 29.27 -8.44 -17.48
C SER A 217 30.54 -8.03 -16.71
N LEU A 218 30.74 -6.73 -16.55
CA LEU A 218 31.82 -6.15 -15.76
C LEU A 218 31.26 -5.55 -14.47
N ALA A 219 32.04 -5.64 -13.40
CA ALA A 219 31.69 -5.16 -12.07
C ALA A 219 32.70 -4.10 -11.64
N LEU A 220 32.23 -2.86 -11.45
CA LEU A 220 33.03 -1.78 -10.89
C LEU A 220 32.70 -1.61 -9.41
N LEU A 221 33.68 -1.86 -8.55
CA LEU A 221 33.62 -1.56 -7.13
C LEU A 221 34.25 -0.19 -6.88
N CYS A 222 33.49 0.73 -6.28
CA CYS A 222 34.00 2.02 -5.81
C CYS A 222 34.10 1.99 -4.30
N LEU A 223 35.27 2.23 -3.72
CA LEU A 223 35.45 2.17 -2.27
C LEU A 223 36.25 3.34 -1.69
N GLY A 224 36.01 3.62 -0.42
CA GLY A 224 36.61 4.73 0.30
C GLY A 224 35.99 4.96 1.68
N ASP A 225 35.94 6.22 2.09
CA ASP A 225 35.35 6.64 3.36
C ASP A 225 33.87 7.00 3.18
N ALA A 226 33.05 6.64 4.15
CA ALA A 226 31.61 6.89 4.16
C ALA A 226 31.23 8.39 4.26
N GLY A 227 32.17 9.27 4.60
CA GLY A 227 31.94 10.72 4.71
C GLY A 227 31.54 11.16 6.12
N GLU A 228 31.10 12.41 6.25
CA GLU A 228 30.90 13.06 7.57
C GLU A 228 29.82 12.40 8.45
N GLU A 229 28.84 11.70 7.86
CA GLU A 229 27.81 10.98 8.61
C GLU A 229 28.39 9.80 9.40
N HIS A 230 29.44 9.15 8.87
CA HIS A 230 30.05 7.96 9.43
C HIS A 230 31.59 7.98 9.24
N PRO A 231 32.30 8.95 9.86
CA PRO A 231 33.71 9.16 9.59
C PRO A 231 34.55 7.93 9.98
N GLY A 232 35.46 7.51 9.09
CA GLY A 232 36.32 6.34 9.30
C GLY A 232 35.62 5.00 9.05
N VAL A 233 34.34 4.98 8.69
CA VAL A 233 33.66 3.77 8.24
C VAL A 233 33.94 3.55 6.75
N VAL A 234 34.28 2.32 6.38
CA VAL A 234 34.54 1.99 4.98
C VAL A 234 33.23 1.88 4.22
N ARG A 235 33.16 2.46 3.03
CA ARG A 235 32.03 2.32 2.10
C ARG A 235 32.47 1.62 0.83
N ILE A 236 31.64 0.70 0.33
CA ILE A 236 31.75 0.12 -1.01
C ILE A 236 30.44 0.36 -1.75
N GLU A 237 30.53 0.93 -2.95
CA GLU A 237 29.43 0.91 -3.90
C GLU A 237 29.51 -0.29 -4.82
N LEU A 238 28.42 -1.06 -4.82
CA LEU A 238 28.24 -2.26 -5.61
C LEU A 238 27.67 -1.90 -7.00
N PRO A 239 28.15 -2.58 -8.05
CA PRO A 239 27.59 -2.46 -9.40
C PRO A 239 26.26 -3.20 -9.50
N GLN A 240 25.57 -3.04 -10.62
CA GLN A 240 24.43 -3.89 -10.93
C GLN A 240 24.91 -5.33 -11.19
N ILE A 241 24.33 -6.30 -10.48
CA ILE A 241 24.61 -7.73 -10.66
C ILE A 241 23.33 -8.45 -11.06
N GLY A 242 23.38 -9.26 -12.13
CA GLY A 242 22.19 -9.85 -12.74
C GLY A 242 21.71 -11.17 -12.14
N SER A 243 22.44 -11.80 -11.21
CA SER A 243 22.02 -13.07 -10.61
C SER A 243 22.42 -13.18 -9.14
N VAL A 244 21.60 -13.89 -8.36
CA VAL A 244 21.82 -14.12 -6.92
C VAL A 244 23.12 -14.88 -6.67
N ALA A 245 23.46 -15.86 -7.52
CA ALA A 245 24.71 -16.61 -7.41
C ALA A 245 25.96 -15.71 -7.47
N LEU A 246 26.04 -14.82 -8.48
CA LEU A 246 27.15 -13.89 -8.62
C LEU A 246 27.17 -12.84 -7.50
N PHE A 247 26.00 -12.39 -7.05
CA PHE A 247 25.91 -11.42 -5.97
C PHE A 247 26.36 -12.03 -4.64
N SER A 248 25.97 -13.28 -4.35
CA SER A 248 26.45 -14.00 -3.18
C SER A 248 27.97 -14.15 -3.18
N GLU A 249 28.55 -14.58 -4.31
CA GLU A 249 30.01 -14.71 -4.45
C GLU A 249 30.73 -13.38 -4.20
N LEU A 250 30.15 -12.27 -4.67
CA LEU A 250 30.66 -10.93 -4.41
C LEU A 250 30.63 -10.58 -2.92
N LEU A 251 29.52 -10.87 -2.22
CA LEU A 251 29.42 -10.62 -0.78
C LEU A 251 30.43 -11.46 0.03
N ASP A 252 30.63 -12.73 -0.34
CA ASP A 252 31.61 -13.61 0.31
C ASP A 252 33.04 -13.12 0.09
N LEU A 253 33.35 -12.68 -1.12
CA LEU A 253 34.63 -12.08 -1.48
C LEU A 253 34.90 -10.80 -0.70
N ILE A 254 33.91 -9.92 -0.60
CA ILE A 254 34.00 -8.68 0.20
C ILE A 254 34.21 -9.02 1.67
N GLY A 255 33.45 -9.97 2.22
CA GLY A 255 33.60 -10.41 3.60
C GLY A 255 35.00 -10.92 3.90
N GLU A 256 35.57 -11.77 3.02
CA GLU A 256 36.94 -12.26 3.15
C GLU A 256 37.97 -11.12 3.15
N ALA A 257 37.87 -10.20 2.19
CA ALA A 257 38.78 -9.07 2.08
C ALA A 257 38.66 -8.11 3.27
N CYS A 258 37.45 -7.85 3.76
CA CYS A 258 37.21 -7.02 4.95
C CYS A 258 37.86 -7.62 6.21
N ARG A 259 37.78 -8.94 6.42
CA ARG A 259 38.43 -9.62 7.54
C ARG A 259 39.95 -9.49 7.46
N ALA A 260 40.52 -9.71 6.28
CA ALA A 260 41.97 -9.57 6.06
C ALA A 260 42.45 -8.12 6.29
N ALA A 261 41.67 -7.14 5.82
CA ALA A 261 41.98 -5.71 5.97
C ALA A 261 41.68 -5.12 7.37
N ARG A 262 41.03 -5.91 8.25
CA ARG A 262 40.54 -5.53 9.58
C ARG A 262 39.55 -4.36 9.55
N VAL A 263 38.57 -4.45 8.67
CA VAL A 263 37.46 -3.50 8.61
C VAL A 263 36.46 -3.82 9.73
N GLU A 264 36.19 -2.85 10.60
CA GLU A 264 35.28 -3.02 11.75
C GLU A 264 33.84 -2.56 11.48
N GLY A 265 33.62 -1.80 10.41
CA GLY A 265 32.31 -1.30 9.99
C GLY A 265 32.29 -1.08 8.49
N LEU A 266 31.20 -1.48 7.84
CA LEU A 266 31.08 -1.46 6.40
C LEU A 266 29.70 -0.93 5.98
N ILE A 267 29.68 0.08 5.12
CA ILE A 267 28.48 0.49 4.40
C ILE A 267 28.54 -0.07 2.99
N LEU A 268 27.58 -0.90 2.65
CA LEU A 268 27.34 -1.34 1.28
C LEU A 268 26.27 -0.45 0.66
N GLY A 269 26.60 0.21 -0.44
CA GLY A 269 25.65 1.00 -1.22
C GLY A 269 25.66 0.65 -2.69
N GLY A 270 24.84 1.33 -3.49
CA GLY A 270 24.89 1.23 -4.95
C GLY A 270 23.59 0.73 -5.59
N PHE A 271 23.71 -0.12 -6.61
CA PHE A 271 22.56 -0.67 -7.31
C PHE A 271 21.78 -1.67 -6.43
N PRO A 272 20.46 -1.84 -6.65
CA PRO A 272 19.67 -2.87 -5.97
C PRO A 272 20.21 -4.29 -6.23
N PRO A 273 20.14 -5.21 -5.24
CA PRO A 273 20.59 -6.58 -5.41
C PRO A 273 19.63 -7.39 -6.31
N PRO A 274 20.10 -8.45 -6.98
CA PRO A 274 19.23 -9.41 -7.63
C PRO A 274 18.47 -10.25 -6.60
N VAL A 275 17.27 -10.71 -6.96
CA VAL A 275 16.41 -11.55 -6.14
C VAL A 275 15.93 -12.77 -6.92
N ASP A 276 15.75 -13.88 -6.21
CA ASP A 276 15.11 -15.10 -6.70
C ASP A 276 14.44 -15.84 -5.53
N ARG A 277 14.10 -17.12 -5.73
CA ARG A 277 13.46 -17.97 -4.73
C ARG A 277 14.30 -18.26 -3.48
N GLU A 278 15.63 -18.06 -3.50
CA GLU A 278 16.53 -18.41 -2.39
C GLU A 278 16.72 -17.25 -1.40
N VAL A 279 16.47 -16.02 -1.86
CA VAL A 279 16.74 -14.80 -1.11
C VAL A 279 15.49 -13.93 -0.96
N ALA A 280 15.51 -13.09 0.04
CA ALA A 280 14.48 -12.12 0.33
C ALA A 280 15.11 -10.73 0.39
N TRP A 281 14.35 -9.76 -0.11
CA TRP A 281 14.74 -8.37 -0.17
C TRP A 281 13.55 -7.52 0.24
N ALA A 282 13.73 -6.75 1.30
CA ALA A 282 12.76 -5.76 1.73
C ALA A 282 13.39 -4.36 1.67
N THR A 283 12.62 -3.32 1.37
CA THR A 283 13.14 -1.96 1.33
C THR A 283 12.32 -1.01 2.19
N ILE A 284 13.00 -0.19 2.97
CA ILE A 284 12.48 0.86 3.81
C ILE A 284 12.76 2.20 3.13
N THR A 285 11.69 2.87 2.69
CA THR A 285 11.78 4.08 1.86
C THR A 285 10.97 5.21 2.50
N PRO A 286 11.61 6.37 2.79
CA PRO A 286 10.89 7.58 3.18
C PRO A 286 10.13 8.18 1.99
N ASP A 287 8.80 8.09 2.03
CA ASP A 287 7.90 8.58 1.00
C ASP A 287 7.09 9.80 1.51
N PRO A 288 6.46 10.59 0.63
CA PRO A 288 5.58 11.69 1.04
C PRO A 288 4.60 11.29 2.15
N GLY A 289 4.76 11.90 3.33
CA GLY A 289 3.91 11.68 4.51
C GLY A 289 4.09 10.34 5.27
N VAL A 290 4.86 9.37 4.74
CA VAL A 290 4.99 8.02 5.32
C VAL A 290 6.41 7.46 5.22
N ILE A 291 6.67 6.37 5.93
CA ILE A 291 7.74 5.43 5.63
C ILE A 291 7.07 4.20 5.02
N GLU A 292 7.39 3.91 3.77
CA GLU A 292 6.91 2.75 3.02
C GLU A 292 7.89 1.59 3.15
N ILE A 293 7.36 0.39 3.40
CA ILE A 293 8.13 -0.84 3.40
C ILE A 293 7.68 -1.69 2.22
N ASN A 294 8.55 -1.94 1.24
CA ASN A 294 8.28 -2.98 0.24
C ASN A 294 8.76 -4.29 0.83
N THR A 295 7.83 -5.22 1.11
CA THR A 295 8.16 -6.50 1.75
C THR A 295 8.66 -7.54 0.74
N ALA A 296 9.49 -8.46 1.21
CA ALA A 296 9.83 -9.63 0.42
C ALA A 296 8.58 -10.51 0.24
N PRO A 297 8.27 -10.98 -0.98
CA PRO A 297 7.11 -11.84 -1.19
C PRO A 297 7.18 -13.13 -0.37
N CYS A 298 6.05 -13.58 0.14
CA CYS A 298 5.88 -14.82 0.91
C CYS A 298 5.13 -15.86 0.09
N ALA A 299 5.50 -17.15 0.23
CA ALA A 299 4.77 -18.26 -0.42
C ALA A 299 3.35 -18.43 0.12
N GLY A 300 3.11 -18.06 1.38
CA GLY A 300 1.87 -18.26 2.13
C GLY A 300 1.45 -17.03 2.92
N THR A 301 0.18 -16.96 3.29
CA THR A 301 -0.36 -15.96 4.22
C THR A 301 0.15 -16.13 5.65
N ARG A 302 0.53 -17.35 6.06
CA ARG A 302 1.16 -17.58 7.37
C ARG A 302 2.52 -16.90 7.47
N GLY A 303 3.36 -17.04 6.44
CA GLY A 303 4.65 -16.35 6.36
C GLY A 303 4.47 -14.83 6.36
N LEU A 304 3.50 -14.35 5.57
CA LEU A 304 3.13 -12.93 5.56
C LEU A 304 2.71 -12.42 6.94
N LEU A 305 1.89 -13.17 7.68
CA LEU A 305 1.45 -12.79 9.03
C LEU A 305 2.65 -12.69 10.00
N HIS A 306 3.57 -13.65 9.94
CA HIS A 306 4.78 -13.64 10.76
C HIS A 306 5.62 -12.38 10.49
N ASP A 307 5.94 -12.12 9.23
CA ASP A 307 6.74 -10.96 8.83
C ASP A 307 6.02 -9.65 9.14
N SER A 308 4.69 -9.60 8.93
CA SER A 308 3.88 -8.43 9.24
C SER A 308 3.86 -8.13 10.74
N ARG A 309 3.76 -9.13 11.62
CA ARG A 309 3.85 -8.92 13.08
C ARG A 309 5.18 -8.29 13.47
N ILE A 310 6.30 -8.76 12.91
CA ILE A 310 7.62 -8.17 13.13
C ILE A 310 7.65 -6.71 12.66
N LEU A 311 7.13 -6.42 11.46
CA LEU A 311 7.11 -5.06 10.91
C LEU A 311 6.29 -4.09 11.76
N TYR A 312 5.12 -4.51 12.25
CA TYR A 312 4.27 -3.67 13.11
C TYR A 312 4.91 -3.45 14.48
N GLU A 313 5.51 -4.47 15.09
CA GLU A 313 6.29 -4.32 16.33
C GLU A 313 7.47 -3.34 16.15
N VAL A 314 8.19 -3.44 15.03
CA VAL A 314 9.30 -2.54 14.71
C VAL A 314 8.81 -1.11 14.52
N ALA A 315 7.70 -0.92 13.79
CA ALA A 315 7.07 0.38 13.58
C ALA A 315 6.71 1.04 14.92
N GLU A 316 6.01 0.30 15.79
CA GLU A 316 5.62 0.79 17.10
C GLU A 316 6.83 1.14 17.97
N GLY A 317 7.87 0.30 17.98
CA GLY A 317 9.10 0.55 18.76
C GLY A 317 9.92 1.77 18.31
N VAL A 318 9.71 2.27 17.09
CA VAL A 318 10.26 3.56 16.63
C VAL A 318 9.25 4.73 16.70
N GLY A 319 8.08 4.49 17.28
CA GLY A 319 7.01 5.49 17.43
C GLY A 319 6.33 5.84 16.11
N LEU A 320 6.14 4.86 15.24
CA LEU A 320 5.34 4.96 14.03
C LEU A 320 4.05 4.13 14.16
N SER A 321 3.06 4.43 13.32
CA SER A 321 1.72 3.86 13.37
C SER A 321 1.18 3.61 11.96
N PRO A 322 0.37 2.55 11.75
CA PRO A 322 -0.36 2.34 10.51
C PRO A 322 -1.57 3.28 10.34
N LEU A 323 -1.91 4.03 11.39
CA LEU A 323 -3.06 4.92 11.47
C LEU A 323 -2.65 6.36 11.77
N ARG A 324 -3.43 7.32 11.28
CA ARG A 324 -3.46 8.73 11.70
C ARG A 324 -4.73 9.00 12.51
N MET A 325 -4.68 10.07 13.30
CA MET A 325 -5.81 10.52 14.10
C MET A 325 -6.11 11.97 13.74
N HIS A 326 -7.37 12.27 13.44
CA HIS A 326 -7.82 13.65 13.26
C HIS A 326 -8.29 14.24 14.59
N TYR A 327 -8.25 15.57 14.66
CA TYR A 327 -8.64 16.35 15.85
C TYR A 327 -10.02 15.97 16.40
N ASN A 328 -10.98 15.65 15.54
CA ASN A 328 -12.35 15.30 15.90
C ASN A 328 -12.55 13.82 16.29
N GLY A 329 -11.48 13.04 16.36
CA GLY A 329 -11.51 11.62 16.70
C GLY A 329 -11.66 10.67 15.52
N GLU A 330 -11.72 11.18 14.27
CA GLU A 330 -11.70 10.30 13.09
C GLU A 330 -10.34 9.57 12.99
N LEU A 331 -10.39 8.25 12.87
CA LEU A 331 -9.25 7.40 12.59
C LEU A 331 -9.16 7.18 11.08
N VAL A 332 -8.00 7.47 10.52
CA VAL A 332 -7.72 7.26 9.10
C VAL A 332 -6.42 6.47 8.97
N ASP A 333 -6.16 5.92 7.79
CA ASP A 333 -4.94 5.19 7.54
C ASP A 333 -3.72 6.11 7.42
N SER A 334 -2.52 5.53 7.42
CA SER A 334 -1.24 6.26 7.33
C SER A 334 -1.11 7.12 6.05
N GLY A 335 -1.90 6.84 5.00
CA GLY A 335 -2.07 7.67 3.80
C GLY A 335 -1.34 7.18 2.55
N GLY A 336 -0.38 6.24 2.68
CA GLY A 336 0.34 5.66 1.53
C GLY A 336 -0.33 4.41 0.92
N GLY A 337 -1.40 3.92 1.56
CA GLY A 337 -2.10 2.70 1.16
C GLY A 337 -1.53 1.43 1.80
N GLY A 338 -2.26 0.32 1.65
CA GLY A 338 -1.88 -1.02 2.12
C GLY A 338 -1.88 -1.99 0.95
N GLN A 339 -1.10 -1.66 -0.09
CA GLN A 339 -1.12 -2.38 -1.36
C GLN A 339 -0.69 -3.83 -1.15
N ILE A 340 -1.40 -4.75 -1.81
CA ILE A 340 -1.10 -6.19 -1.78
C ILE A 340 -0.68 -6.59 -3.19
N THR A 341 0.42 -7.31 -3.33
CA THR A 341 0.88 -7.86 -4.62
C THR A 341 0.69 -9.35 -4.65
N LEU A 342 0.24 -9.90 -5.76
CA LEU A 342 0.21 -11.33 -6.02
C LEU A 342 1.08 -11.66 -7.24
N GLY A 343 1.76 -12.80 -7.18
CA GLY A 343 2.61 -13.29 -8.27
C GLY A 343 3.10 -14.71 -8.01
N GLY A 344 4.18 -15.08 -8.70
CA GLY A 344 4.86 -16.36 -8.52
C GLY A 344 6.22 -16.22 -7.83
N PRO A 345 6.92 -17.35 -7.59
CA PRO A 345 8.31 -17.33 -7.11
C PRO A 345 9.31 -16.77 -8.14
N SER A 346 8.93 -16.72 -9.42
CA SER A 346 9.67 -16.04 -10.49
C SER A 346 8.68 -15.40 -11.48
N PHE A 347 9.21 -14.64 -12.44
CA PHE A 347 8.43 -14.09 -13.56
C PHE A 347 7.71 -15.20 -14.33
N GLU A 348 8.43 -16.24 -14.74
CA GLU A 348 7.91 -17.36 -15.54
C GLU A 348 6.90 -18.22 -14.78
N GLU A 349 7.05 -18.30 -13.46
CA GLU A 349 6.17 -19.07 -12.57
C GLU A 349 5.00 -18.23 -12.03
N SER A 350 4.76 -17.05 -12.59
CA SER A 350 3.60 -16.22 -12.22
C SER A 350 2.27 -16.92 -12.52
N PRO A 351 1.30 -16.94 -11.58
CA PRO A 351 -0.01 -17.53 -11.83
C PRO A 351 -0.74 -16.86 -13.00
N PHE A 352 -0.42 -15.60 -13.31
CA PHE A 352 -1.01 -14.86 -14.43
C PHE A 352 -0.50 -15.31 -15.81
N PHE A 353 0.61 -16.05 -15.88
CA PHE A 353 1.13 -16.64 -17.11
C PHE A 353 0.91 -18.15 -17.17
N ILE A 354 0.94 -18.83 -16.02
CA ILE A 354 0.54 -20.25 -15.92
C ILE A 354 -0.95 -20.40 -16.25
N HIS A 355 -1.78 -19.44 -15.85
CA HIS A 355 -3.22 -19.38 -16.17
C HIS A 355 -3.53 -18.07 -16.93
N PRO A 356 -3.32 -18.01 -18.27
CA PRO A 356 -3.48 -16.77 -19.04
C PRO A 356 -4.86 -16.10 -18.96
N GLN A 357 -5.90 -16.88 -18.65
CA GLN A 357 -7.28 -16.39 -18.49
C GLN A 357 -7.55 -15.77 -17.10
N LEU A 358 -6.62 -15.91 -16.15
CA LEU A 358 -6.78 -15.42 -14.78
C LEU A 358 -6.97 -13.90 -14.73
N LEU A 359 -6.09 -13.12 -15.37
CA LEU A 359 -6.16 -11.66 -15.29
C LEU A 359 -7.43 -11.09 -15.97
N PRO A 360 -7.85 -11.54 -17.18
CA PRO A 360 -9.15 -11.16 -17.75
C PRO A 360 -10.32 -11.46 -16.81
N ARG A 361 -10.34 -12.64 -16.19
CA ARG A 361 -11.39 -13.03 -15.23
C ARG A 361 -11.35 -12.18 -13.98
N LEU A 362 -10.16 -11.83 -13.49
CA LEU A 362 -9.97 -10.96 -12.34
C LEU A 362 -10.55 -9.57 -12.59
N VAL A 363 -10.31 -8.99 -13.77
CA VAL A 363 -10.91 -7.71 -14.19
C VAL A 363 -12.44 -7.80 -14.20
N CYS A 364 -13.02 -8.84 -14.79
CA CYS A 364 -14.48 -9.04 -14.74
C CYS A 364 -15.00 -9.25 -13.31
N PHE A 365 -14.27 -9.98 -12.47
CA PHE A 365 -14.67 -10.27 -11.10
C PHE A 365 -14.69 -9.01 -10.23
N PHE A 366 -13.66 -8.15 -10.34
CA PHE A 366 -13.63 -6.85 -9.67
C PHE A 366 -14.71 -5.92 -10.21
N SER A 367 -14.95 -5.90 -11.52
CA SER A 367 -16.08 -5.16 -12.11
C SER A 367 -17.42 -5.60 -11.50
N ARG A 368 -17.64 -6.90 -11.35
CA ARG A 368 -18.86 -7.46 -10.75
C ARG A 368 -18.98 -7.24 -9.24
N HIS A 369 -17.88 -7.08 -8.50
CA HIS A 369 -17.90 -6.98 -7.04
C HIS A 369 -17.29 -5.68 -6.51
N PRO A 370 -18.06 -4.57 -6.47
CA PRO A 370 -17.59 -3.29 -5.92
C PRO A 370 -17.10 -3.35 -4.47
N SER A 371 -17.50 -4.36 -3.69
CA SER A 371 -16.96 -4.57 -2.33
C SER A 371 -15.44 -4.71 -2.30
N LEU A 372 -14.83 -5.33 -3.31
CA LEU A 372 -13.38 -5.51 -3.40
C LEU A 372 -12.64 -4.21 -3.64
N SER A 373 -13.32 -3.19 -4.20
CA SER A 373 -12.74 -1.88 -4.48
C SER A 373 -13.09 -0.83 -3.44
N TYR A 374 -14.25 -0.91 -2.77
CA TYR A 374 -14.77 0.18 -1.94
C TYR A 374 -14.89 -0.17 -0.45
N LEU A 375 -15.03 -1.44 -0.07
CA LEU A 375 -15.21 -1.81 1.34
C LEU A 375 -13.90 -1.62 2.14
N PHE A 376 -12.77 -1.89 1.48
CA PHE A 376 -11.43 -1.80 2.07
C PHE A 376 -10.66 -0.56 1.65
N ALA A 377 -11.27 0.33 0.86
CA ALA A 377 -10.63 1.52 0.33
C ALA A 377 -10.29 2.56 1.39
N VAL A 378 -9.41 3.48 0.99
CA VAL A 378 -9.17 4.75 1.67
C VAL A 378 -10.42 5.65 1.59
N ASP A 379 -10.41 6.77 2.31
CA ASP A 379 -11.59 7.64 2.44
C ASP A 379 -11.98 8.37 1.13
N SER A 380 -11.11 8.32 0.10
CA SER A 380 -11.33 8.93 -1.21
C SER A 380 -11.26 7.89 -2.31
N VAL A 381 -12.39 7.66 -2.99
CA VAL A 381 -12.51 6.78 -4.18
C VAL A 381 -13.10 7.55 -5.36
N GLY A 382 -13.19 6.90 -6.52
CA GLY A 382 -13.72 7.49 -7.75
C GLY A 382 -12.67 7.64 -8.85
N GLY A 383 -13.12 7.87 -10.08
CA GLY A 383 -12.28 7.94 -11.30
C GLY A 383 -11.15 9.00 -11.29
N SER A 384 -11.14 9.92 -10.32
CA SER A 384 -10.07 10.92 -10.13
C SER A 384 -9.25 10.72 -8.86
N SER A 385 -9.65 9.77 -8.01
CA SER A 385 -9.06 9.46 -6.70
C SER A 385 -8.01 8.36 -6.82
N GLN A 386 -7.54 7.82 -5.70
CA GLN A 386 -6.66 6.66 -5.71
C GLN A 386 -7.48 5.41 -6.02
N SER A 387 -6.89 4.47 -6.74
CA SER A 387 -7.47 3.15 -7.01
C SER A 387 -8.82 3.20 -7.75
N PRO A 388 -8.96 4.00 -8.84
CA PRO A 388 -10.18 4.01 -9.61
C PRO A 388 -10.38 2.66 -10.29
N ARG A 389 -11.65 2.32 -10.44
CA ARG A 389 -12.08 1.15 -11.18
C ARG A 389 -12.12 1.44 -12.67
N ALA A 390 -12.03 0.40 -13.50
CA ALA A 390 -12.13 0.54 -14.95
C ALA A 390 -13.51 1.09 -15.40
N ASP A 391 -14.58 0.78 -14.67
CA ASP A 391 -15.95 1.23 -14.93
C ASP A 391 -16.25 2.66 -14.43
N GLU A 392 -15.26 3.35 -13.83
CA GLU A 392 -15.34 4.77 -13.46
C GLU A 392 -14.73 5.71 -14.53
N GLY A 393 -14.22 5.12 -15.62
CA GLY A 393 -13.78 5.83 -16.83
C GLY A 393 -14.95 6.30 -17.70
N SER A 394 -14.69 6.51 -18.98
CA SER A 394 -15.77 6.77 -19.95
C SER A 394 -16.49 5.47 -20.34
N VAL A 395 -17.75 5.59 -20.72
CA VAL A 395 -18.58 4.45 -21.16
C VAL A 395 -17.98 3.81 -22.41
N GLU A 396 -17.43 4.62 -23.31
CA GLU A 396 -16.78 4.17 -24.53
C GLU A 396 -15.53 3.32 -24.22
N THR A 397 -14.64 3.80 -23.35
CA THR A 397 -13.42 3.07 -22.97
C THR A 397 -13.77 1.76 -22.25
N PHE A 398 -14.80 1.76 -21.40
CA PHE A 398 -15.25 0.55 -20.73
C PHE A 398 -15.89 -0.46 -21.70
N GLY A 399 -16.59 0.02 -22.74
CA GLY A 399 -17.09 -0.81 -23.84
C GLY A 399 -15.96 -1.49 -24.62
N GLU A 400 -14.90 -0.74 -24.95
CA GLU A 400 -13.71 -1.28 -25.64
C GLU A 400 -12.94 -2.28 -24.77
N LEU A 401 -12.89 -2.09 -23.43
CA LEU A 401 -12.35 -3.11 -22.51
C LEU A 401 -13.13 -4.43 -22.63
N GLY A 402 -14.46 -4.37 -22.80
CA GLY A 402 -15.27 -5.56 -23.04
C GLY A 402 -14.83 -6.35 -24.27
N LEU A 403 -14.56 -5.66 -25.38
CA LEU A 403 -14.02 -6.28 -26.60
C LEU A 403 -12.61 -6.83 -26.37
N ALA A 404 -11.74 -6.08 -25.69
CA ALA A 404 -10.37 -6.51 -25.37
C ALA A 404 -10.36 -7.83 -24.57
N LEU A 405 -11.23 -7.94 -23.57
CA LEU A 405 -11.39 -9.15 -22.75
C LEU A 405 -11.90 -10.33 -23.59
N GLU A 406 -12.87 -10.10 -24.48
CA GLU A 406 -13.38 -11.14 -25.38
C GLU A 406 -12.31 -11.64 -26.36
N LEU A 407 -11.46 -10.75 -26.88
CA LEU A 407 -10.34 -11.12 -27.74
C LEU A 407 -9.27 -11.93 -26.99
N LEU A 408 -8.93 -11.55 -25.75
CA LEU A 408 -8.01 -12.34 -24.91
C LEU A 408 -8.58 -13.71 -24.55
N GLN A 409 -9.89 -13.84 -24.33
CA GLN A 409 -10.53 -15.13 -24.07
C GLN A 409 -10.46 -16.08 -25.29
N ARG A 410 -10.46 -15.53 -26.51
CA ARG A 410 -10.34 -16.30 -27.75
C ARG A 410 -8.89 -16.65 -28.10
N ALA A 411 -7.91 -15.96 -27.52
CA ALA A 411 -6.51 -16.24 -27.75
C ALA A 411 -6.11 -17.56 -27.08
N GLU A 412 -5.63 -18.53 -27.85
CA GLU A 412 -5.27 -19.86 -27.32
C GLU A 412 -4.08 -19.79 -26.36
N ARG A 413 -3.07 -18.96 -26.67
CA ARG A 413 -1.81 -18.84 -25.92
C ARG A 413 -1.25 -17.41 -26.00
N PRO A 414 -1.93 -16.42 -25.41
CA PRO A 414 -1.41 -15.06 -25.41
C PRO A 414 -0.09 -15.02 -24.64
N SER A 415 0.90 -14.31 -25.17
CA SER A 415 2.16 -14.09 -24.45
C SER A 415 1.95 -13.16 -23.24
N PRO A 416 2.88 -13.14 -22.27
CA PRO A 416 2.85 -12.16 -21.18
C PRO A 416 2.70 -10.71 -21.66
N GLU A 417 3.39 -10.36 -22.75
CA GLU A 417 3.34 -9.03 -23.34
C GLU A 417 1.99 -8.77 -24.01
N ASP A 418 1.37 -9.75 -24.68
CA ASP A 418 0.03 -9.62 -25.27
C ASP A 418 -1.04 -9.34 -24.20
N ILE A 419 -0.97 -10.07 -23.07
CA ILE A 419 -1.88 -9.86 -21.93
C ILE A 419 -1.74 -8.43 -21.41
N TRP A 420 -0.50 -7.99 -21.18
CA TRP A 420 -0.22 -6.65 -20.67
C TRP A 420 -0.67 -5.56 -21.64
N SER A 421 -0.26 -5.62 -22.91
CA SER A 421 -0.54 -4.57 -23.90
C SER A 421 -2.04 -4.43 -24.18
N THR A 422 -2.80 -5.51 -24.04
CA THR A 422 -4.25 -5.50 -24.26
C THR A 422 -5.01 -4.87 -23.10
N LEU A 423 -4.56 -5.04 -21.85
CA LEU A 423 -5.28 -4.57 -20.66
C LEU A 423 -4.75 -3.24 -20.11
N ALA A 424 -3.45 -2.96 -20.24
CA ALA A 424 -2.81 -1.79 -19.67
C ALA A 424 -3.47 -0.45 -20.05
N PRO A 425 -3.98 -0.24 -21.29
CA PRO A 425 -4.66 1.01 -21.64
C PRO A 425 -5.96 1.28 -20.88
N PHE A 426 -6.59 0.24 -20.30
CA PHE A 426 -7.88 0.32 -19.63
C PHE A 426 -7.76 0.32 -18.10
N LEU A 427 -6.66 -0.20 -17.57
CA LEU A 427 -6.37 -0.25 -16.14
C LEU A 427 -5.58 0.99 -15.73
N VAL A 428 -6.24 2.14 -15.85
CA VAL A 428 -5.69 3.48 -15.62
C VAL A 428 -6.73 4.38 -14.98
N ASP A 429 -6.30 5.47 -14.36
CA ASP A 429 -7.21 6.56 -14.03
C ASP A 429 -7.68 7.34 -15.27
N ARG A 430 -8.55 8.34 -15.06
CA ARG A 430 -9.09 9.18 -16.16
C ARG A 430 -8.04 9.97 -16.96
N PHE A 431 -6.79 10.00 -16.51
CA PHE A 431 -5.68 10.69 -17.14
C PHE A 431 -4.64 9.74 -17.73
N GLY A 432 -4.90 8.43 -17.71
CA GLY A 432 -3.99 7.42 -18.24
C GLY A 432 -2.88 7.00 -17.26
N ASN A 433 -3.00 7.31 -15.97
CA ASN A 433 -2.02 6.87 -14.97
C ASN A 433 -2.36 5.48 -14.42
N SER A 434 -1.60 4.47 -14.84
CA SER A 434 -1.70 3.08 -14.39
C SER A 434 -1.28 2.88 -12.94
N HIS A 435 -0.36 3.68 -12.41
CA HIS A 435 0.04 3.65 -10.99
C HIS A 435 -1.13 3.97 -10.05
N ARG A 436 -2.23 4.54 -10.55
CA ARG A 436 -3.39 4.84 -9.71
C ARG A 436 -4.45 3.76 -9.77
N ALA A 437 -4.50 2.88 -10.78
CA ALA A 437 -5.57 1.91 -10.98
C ALA A 437 -5.78 0.95 -9.81
N GLU A 438 -7.01 0.47 -9.59
CA GLU A 438 -7.29 -0.53 -8.54
C GLU A 438 -6.52 -1.85 -8.73
N LEU A 439 -6.32 -2.24 -9.99
CA LEU A 439 -5.54 -3.38 -10.44
C LEU A 439 -4.39 -2.83 -11.28
N ASN A 440 -3.21 -2.71 -10.69
CA ASN A 440 -2.02 -2.26 -11.38
C ASN A 440 -1.25 -3.46 -11.95
N ILE A 441 -0.94 -3.37 -13.24
CA ILE A 441 -0.20 -4.41 -13.98
C ILE A 441 1.11 -3.89 -14.56
N GLU A 442 1.63 -2.75 -14.08
CA GLU A 442 2.89 -2.16 -14.57
C GLU A 442 4.07 -3.10 -14.32
N LYS A 443 4.05 -3.80 -13.18
CA LYS A 443 5.07 -4.76 -12.76
C LYS A 443 4.84 -6.18 -13.34
N LEU A 444 3.83 -6.38 -14.19
CA LEU A 444 3.47 -7.69 -14.76
C LEU A 444 4.46 -8.11 -15.86
N ALA A 445 4.33 -7.52 -17.06
CA ALA A 445 5.15 -7.80 -18.25
C ALA A 445 5.27 -6.56 -19.16
N ASN A 446 5.50 -5.39 -18.56
CA ASN A 446 5.63 -4.12 -19.26
C ASN A 446 7.00 -3.99 -19.96
N PRO A 447 7.06 -3.95 -21.30
CA PRO A 447 8.32 -3.84 -22.04
C PRO A 447 8.95 -2.43 -21.95
N HIS A 448 8.20 -1.44 -21.50
CA HIS A 448 8.63 -0.04 -21.41
C HIS A 448 9.13 0.37 -20.02
N LEU A 449 9.08 -0.54 -19.04
CA LEU A 449 9.57 -0.31 -17.68
C LEU A 449 10.81 -1.18 -17.40
N PRO A 450 12.04 -0.65 -17.60
CA PRO A 450 13.27 -1.42 -17.45
C PRO A 450 13.41 -2.06 -16.06
N GLY A 451 13.77 -3.34 -16.02
CA GLY A 451 13.92 -4.13 -14.79
C GLY A 451 12.60 -4.45 -14.10
N ARG A 452 11.90 -3.42 -13.58
CA ARG A 452 10.69 -3.56 -12.76
C ARG A 452 9.44 -4.00 -13.54
N GLY A 453 9.42 -3.84 -14.87
CA GLY A 453 8.27 -4.23 -15.70
C GLY A 453 8.09 -5.73 -15.88
N ARG A 454 9.10 -6.54 -15.55
CA ARG A 454 9.10 -8.00 -15.74
C ARG A 454 9.20 -8.76 -14.42
N LEU A 455 8.35 -8.40 -13.45
CA LEU A 455 8.27 -9.10 -12.16
C LEU A 455 7.16 -10.15 -12.12
N GLY A 456 6.21 -10.14 -13.06
CA GLY A 456 5.14 -11.13 -13.13
C GLY A 456 4.10 -10.94 -12.02
N VAL A 457 3.97 -9.73 -11.48
CA VAL A 457 3.08 -9.42 -10.35
C VAL A 457 1.94 -8.49 -10.76
N VAL A 458 0.78 -8.69 -10.12
CA VAL A 458 -0.36 -7.78 -10.15
C VAL A 458 -0.50 -7.17 -8.77
N GLU A 459 -0.75 -5.87 -8.72
CA GLU A 459 -0.83 -5.11 -7.48
C GLU A 459 -2.25 -4.59 -7.26
N PHE A 460 -2.80 -4.89 -6.10
CA PHE A 460 -4.13 -4.54 -5.66
C PHE A 460 -4.04 -3.27 -4.81
N ARG A 461 -4.51 -2.16 -5.36
CA ARG A 461 -4.32 -0.82 -4.78
C ARG A 461 -5.55 -0.30 -4.05
N ALA A 462 -6.71 -0.94 -4.20
CA ALA A 462 -7.97 -0.52 -3.57
C ALA A 462 -8.07 -0.84 -2.06
N PHE A 463 -6.94 -1.03 -1.40
CA PHE A 463 -6.85 -1.40 0.01
C PHE A 463 -6.11 -0.30 0.79
N ARG A 464 -6.78 0.25 1.80
CA ARG A 464 -6.16 1.15 2.77
C ARG A 464 -5.14 0.41 3.62
N MET A 465 -4.25 1.14 4.27
CA MET A 465 -3.31 0.52 5.22
C MET A 465 -4.09 -0.21 6.33
N ALA A 466 -3.77 -1.48 6.55
CA ALA A 466 -4.40 -2.29 7.58
C ALA A 466 -3.93 -1.85 8.97
N ASP A 467 -4.86 -1.75 9.91
CA ASP A 467 -4.59 -1.35 11.31
C ASP A 467 -3.80 -2.42 12.10
N THR A 468 -3.89 -3.68 11.67
CA THR A 468 -3.25 -4.85 12.31
C THR A 468 -2.64 -5.79 11.28
N PRO A 469 -1.59 -6.55 11.64
CA PRO A 469 -0.99 -7.54 10.75
C PRO A 469 -1.96 -8.69 10.42
N GLU A 470 -2.85 -9.06 11.35
CA GLU A 470 -3.90 -10.07 11.12
C GLU A 470 -4.88 -9.65 10.03
N ARG A 471 -5.29 -8.38 10.04
CA ARG A 471 -6.15 -7.83 8.99
C ARG A 471 -5.47 -7.87 7.62
N ALA A 472 -4.20 -7.45 7.56
CA ALA A 472 -3.41 -7.51 6.32
C ALA A 472 -3.34 -8.96 5.77
N ALA A 473 -3.05 -9.94 6.64
CA ALA A 473 -2.99 -11.34 6.26
C ALA A 473 -4.35 -11.92 5.83
N CYS A 474 -5.45 -11.52 6.47
CA CYS A 474 -6.80 -11.94 6.09
C CYS A 474 -7.22 -11.37 4.72
N LEU A 475 -6.86 -10.10 4.43
CA LEU A 475 -7.09 -9.49 3.11
C LEU A 475 -6.27 -10.21 2.02
N ALA A 476 -5.01 -10.55 2.33
CA ALA A 476 -4.18 -11.37 1.45
C ALA A 476 -4.79 -12.76 1.20
N ALA A 477 -5.35 -13.41 2.21
CA ALA A 477 -6.04 -14.70 2.06
C ALA A 477 -7.28 -14.59 1.17
N LEU A 478 -8.06 -13.52 1.29
CA LEU A 478 -9.19 -13.23 0.40
C LEU A 478 -8.74 -13.12 -1.05
N LEU A 479 -7.72 -12.31 -1.33
CA LEU A 479 -7.22 -12.10 -2.69
C LEU A 479 -6.62 -13.40 -3.26
N ARG A 480 -5.84 -14.15 -2.47
CA ARG A 480 -5.31 -15.46 -2.88
C ARG A 480 -6.40 -16.47 -3.18
N ALA A 481 -7.47 -16.54 -2.38
CA ALA A 481 -8.61 -17.40 -2.64
C ALA A 481 -9.33 -17.02 -3.95
N ILE A 482 -9.54 -15.74 -4.21
CA ILE A 482 -10.13 -15.23 -5.46
C ILE A 482 -9.23 -15.59 -6.65
N THR A 483 -7.93 -15.36 -6.55
CA THR A 483 -6.97 -15.71 -7.61
C THR A 483 -6.99 -17.21 -7.91
N ALA A 484 -6.97 -18.05 -6.87
CA ALA A 484 -7.05 -19.49 -7.00
C ALA A 484 -8.37 -19.97 -7.67
N HIS A 485 -9.49 -19.38 -7.25
CA HIS A 485 -10.81 -19.65 -7.82
C HIS A 485 -10.87 -19.32 -9.31
N LEU A 486 -10.40 -18.13 -9.69
CA LEU A 486 -10.47 -17.64 -11.07
C LEU A 486 -9.45 -18.31 -12.00
N ALA A 487 -8.32 -18.79 -11.46
CA ALA A 487 -7.31 -19.55 -12.21
C ALA A 487 -7.87 -20.89 -12.72
N THR A 488 -8.76 -21.50 -11.95
CA THR A 488 -9.35 -22.83 -12.24
C THR A 488 -10.79 -22.76 -12.76
N ALA A 489 -11.41 -21.58 -12.75
CA ALA A 489 -12.76 -21.38 -13.25
C ALA A 489 -12.89 -21.82 -14.73
N VAL A 490 -14.05 -22.36 -15.09
CA VAL A 490 -14.38 -22.75 -16.47
C VAL A 490 -15.43 -21.84 -17.11
N THR A 491 -16.11 -21.03 -16.31
CA THR A 491 -17.19 -20.16 -16.77
C THR A 491 -16.64 -18.90 -17.44
N PRO A 492 -17.11 -18.55 -18.65
CA PRO A 492 -16.84 -17.25 -19.25
C PRO A 492 -17.35 -16.12 -18.35
N THR A 493 -16.56 -15.06 -18.17
CA THR A 493 -16.93 -13.90 -17.38
C THR A 493 -17.14 -12.69 -18.29
N SER A 494 -18.24 -11.97 -18.09
CA SER A 494 -18.54 -10.69 -18.73
C SER A 494 -18.37 -9.54 -17.74
N LEU A 495 -18.17 -8.33 -18.26
CA LEU A 495 -18.22 -7.11 -17.45
C LEU A 495 -19.66 -6.85 -16.96
N GLU A 496 -19.78 -6.35 -15.74
CA GLU A 496 -21.04 -5.88 -15.17
C GLU A 496 -21.15 -4.36 -15.39
N ILE A 497 -22.30 -3.88 -15.86
CA ILE A 497 -22.51 -2.45 -16.15
C ILE A 497 -23.40 -1.85 -15.05
N TRP A 498 -22.76 -1.33 -14.00
CA TRP A 498 -23.47 -0.73 -12.87
C TRP A 498 -24.07 0.65 -13.17
N GLY A 499 -23.44 1.44 -14.04
CA GLY A 499 -23.85 2.82 -14.31
C GLY A 499 -23.93 3.65 -13.02
N ARG A 500 -25.05 4.35 -12.81
CA ARG A 500 -25.24 5.23 -11.63
C ARG A 500 -25.34 4.45 -10.31
N GLU A 501 -25.74 3.18 -10.34
CA GLU A 501 -25.86 2.36 -9.12
C GLU A 501 -24.50 2.17 -8.44
N LEU A 502 -23.38 2.24 -9.18
CA LEU A 502 -22.04 2.13 -8.61
C LEU A 502 -21.78 3.18 -7.53
N HIS A 503 -22.17 4.44 -7.78
CA HIS A 503 -21.95 5.56 -6.87
C HIS A 503 -23.16 5.88 -5.98
N ASP A 504 -24.27 5.17 -6.15
CA ASP A 504 -25.46 5.26 -5.30
C ASP A 504 -25.54 4.09 -4.32
N ARG A 505 -25.78 2.87 -4.84
CA ARG A 505 -25.94 1.64 -4.08
C ARG A 505 -24.66 1.20 -3.38
N PHE A 506 -23.55 1.11 -4.11
CA PHE A 506 -22.27 0.61 -3.58
C PHE A 506 -21.45 1.67 -2.83
N ALA A 507 -22.03 2.85 -2.61
CA ALA A 507 -21.49 3.78 -1.62
C ALA A 507 -21.77 3.33 -0.18
N LEU A 508 -22.80 2.50 0.01
CA LEU A 508 -23.31 2.13 1.32
C LEU A 508 -22.60 0.88 1.88
N PRO A 509 -22.04 0.92 3.11
CA PRO A 509 -21.50 -0.25 3.79
C PRO A 509 -22.42 -1.47 3.76
N PHE A 510 -23.74 -1.29 3.89
CA PHE A 510 -24.71 -2.39 3.86
C PHE A 510 -24.67 -3.19 2.56
N GLN A 511 -24.58 -2.50 1.42
CA GLN A 511 -24.54 -3.16 0.12
C GLN A 511 -23.17 -3.78 -0.16
N LEU A 512 -22.10 -3.13 0.28
CA LEU A 512 -20.75 -3.66 0.19
C LEU A 512 -20.56 -4.93 1.04
N GLU A 513 -21.12 -4.96 2.24
CA GLU A 513 -21.09 -6.14 3.12
C GLU A 513 -21.83 -7.33 2.48
N ARG A 514 -22.99 -7.09 1.85
CA ARG A 514 -23.75 -8.12 1.12
C ARG A 514 -23.03 -8.61 -0.14
N ASP A 515 -22.41 -7.71 -0.89
CA ASP A 515 -21.62 -8.06 -2.05
C ASP A 515 -20.40 -8.90 -1.66
N LEU A 516 -19.69 -8.54 -0.58
CA LEU A 516 -18.60 -9.36 -0.05
C LEU A 516 -19.11 -10.74 0.41
N ALA A 517 -20.27 -10.81 1.07
CA ALA A 517 -20.86 -12.09 1.45
C ALA A 517 -21.14 -12.98 0.21
N SER A 518 -21.52 -12.40 -0.92
CA SER A 518 -21.68 -13.12 -2.18
C SER A 518 -20.36 -13.66 -2.73
N VAL A 519 -19.27 -12.87 -2.65
CA VAL A 519 -17.91 -13.31 -2.99
C VAL A 519 -17.49 -14.49 -2.13
N LEU A 520 -17.67 -14.40 -0.81
CA LEU A 520 -17.32 -15.46 0.14
C LEU A 520 -18.13 -16.74 -0.11
N GLN A 521 -19.41 -16.61 -0.47
CA GLN A 521 -20.25 -17.75 -0.83
C GLN A 521 -19.79 -18.40 -2.14
N GLU A 522 -19.36 -17.62 -3.13
CA GLU A 522 -18.82 -18.16 -4.38
C GLU A 522 -17.53 -18.95 -4.11
N LEU A 523 -16.61 -18.41 -3.30
CA LEU A 523 -15.39 -19.11 -2.86
C LEU A 523 -15.70 -20.37 -2.08
N HIS A 524 -16.69 -20.33 -1.17
CA HIS A 524 -17.12 -21.51 -0.43
C HIS A 524 -17.64 -22.60 -1.38
N SER A 525 -18.44 -22.21 -2.37
CA SER A 525 -19.05 -23.13 -3.34
C SER A 525 -18.01 -23.76 -4.28
N SER A 526 -16.86 -23.12 -4.50
CA SER A 526 -15.73 -23.68 -5.26
C SER A 526 -14.73 -24.49 -4.41
N GLY A 527 -14.99 -24.66 -3.11
CA GLY A 527 -14.10 -25.38 -2.19
C GLY A 527 -12.93 -24.54 -1.65
N LEU A 528 -12.87 -23.25 -1.99
CA LEU A 528 -11.85 -22.29 -1.58
C LEU A 528 -12.33 -21.32 -0.50
N GLY A 529 -13.39 -21.69 0.24
CA GLY A 529 -14.01 -20.84 1.26
C GLY A 529 -13.06 -20.44 2.39
N LEU A 530 -13.20 -19.23 2.92
CA LEU A 530 -12.42 -18.76 4.06
C LEU A 530 -13.05 -19.22 5.38
N ALA A 531 -12.22 -19.52 6.38
CA ALA A 531 -12.69 -19.95 7.69
C ALA A 531 -13.37 -18.78 8.44
N PRO A 532 -14.26 -19.07 9.42
CA PRO A 532 -14.96 -18.05 10.18
C PRO A 532 -14.05 -16.97 10.78
N ALA A 533 -12.90 -17.36 11.35
CA ALA A 533 -11.94 -16.41 11.93
C ALA A 533 -11.44 -15.37 10.91
N ILE A 534 -11.17 -15.78 9.66
CA ILE A 534 -10.79 -14.87 8.57
C ILE A 534 -11.97 -14.00 8.17
N THR A 535 -13.16 -14.59 7.96
CA THR A 535 -14.33 -13.82 7.53
C THR A 535 -14.78 -12.79 8.56
N SER A 536 -14.73 -13.13 9.85
CA SER A 536 -15.02 -12.19 10.94
C SER A 536 -14.05 -11.02 10.95
N GLU A 537 -12.78 -11.27 10.65
CA GLU A 537 -11.78 -10.20 10.51
C GLU A 537 -12.08 -9.30 9.31
N LEU A 538 -12.46 -9.86 8.15
CA LEU A 538 -12.83 -9.08 6.97
C LEU A 538 -14.03 -8.16 7.24
N PHE A 539 -15.02 -8.61 8.00
CA PHE A 539 -16.20 -7.84 8.40
C PHE A 539 -16.00 -6.94 9.64
N ARG A 540 -14.79 -6.87 10.23
CA ARG A 540 -14.54 -6.02 11.39
C ARG A 540 -14.88 -4.56 11.11
N GLU A 541 -15.73 -3.99 11.97
CA GLU A 541 -16.35 -2.68 11.77
C GLU A 541 -15.38 -1.54 12.08
N HIS A 542 -15.09 -0.71 11.07
CA HIS A 542 -14.26 0.50 11.22
C HIS A 542 -15.02 1.80 10.87
N ARG A 543 -16.29 1.68 10.46
CA ARG A 543 -17.11 2.79 9.96
C ARG A 543 -18.26 3.17 10.90
N LEU A 544 -18.46 2.44 11.99
CA LEU A 544 -19.52 2.73 12.95
C LEU A 544 -19.19 4.03 13.71
N LEU A 545 -20.11 5.00 13.68
CA LEU A 545 -19.98 6.28 14.36
C LEU A 545 -20.81 6.32 15.64
N ALA A 546 -22.01 5.74 15.60
CA ALA A 546 -22.89 5.65 16.75
C ALA A 546 -23.86 4.47 16.61
N ARG A 547 -24.26 3.92 17.75
CA ARG A 547 -25.32 2.91 17.87
C ARG A 547 -26.35 3.42 18.89
N VAL A 548 -27.61 3.45 18.49
CA VAL A 548 -28.72 3.97 19.27
C VAL A 548 -29.77 2.88 19.41
N GLU A 549 -29.94 2.40 20.64
CA GLU A 549 -31.02 1.46 20.97
C GLU A 549 -32.35 2.22 21.00
N LEU A 550 -33.32 1.75 20.24
CA LEU A 550 -34.66 2.32 20.13
C LEU A 550 -35.69 1.35 20.73
N TRP A 551 -36.91 1.83 20.90
CA TRP A 551 -38.02 1.01 21.40
C TRP A 551 -38.41 -0.08 20.39
N GLY A 552 -39.20 -1.06 20.83
CA GLY A 552 -39.64 -2.17 20.00
C GLY A 552 -38.53 -3.16 19.60
N GLY A 553 -37.35 -3.10 20.24
CA GLY A 553 -36.18 -3.91 19.93
C GLY A 553 -35.43 -3.44 18.68
N ALA A 554 -35.69 -2.22 18.21
CA ALA A 554 -35.03 -1.67 17.05
C ALA A 554 -33.68 -1.03 17.42
N VAL A 555 -32.71 -1.11 16.52
CA VAL A 555 -31.36 -0.55 16.71
C VAL A 555 -30.99 0.28 15.50
N LEU A 556 -30.71 1.56 15.71
CA LEU A 556 -30.20 2.46 14.68
C LEU A 556 -28.68 2.54 14.76
N GLU A 557 -28.01 2.28 13.64
CA GLU A 557 -26.59 2.50 13.47
C GLU A 557 -26.36 3.67 12.51
N LEU A 558 -25.46 4.57 12.88
CA LEU A 558 -24.93 5.61 12.00
C LEU A 558 -23.54 5.17 11.58
N ARG A 559 -23.33 4.95 10.28
CA ARG A 559 -22.07 4.47 9.72
C ARG A 559 -21.55 5.47 8.70
N GLN A 560 -20.24 5.71 8.68
CA GLN A 560 -19.61 6.44 7.58
C GLN A 560 -19.75 5.62 6.29
N ALA A 561 -20.25 6.25 5.24
CA ALA A 561 -20.38 5.65 3.92
C ALA A 561 -19.26 6.17 2.99
N VAL A 562 -19.08 5.47 1.87
CA VAL A 562 -18.10 5.85 0.85
C VAL A 562 -18.56 7.13 0.16
N GLU A 563 -17.63 8.04 -0.12
CA GLU A 563 -17.90 9.23 -0.91
C GLU A 563 -16.94 9.32 -2.10
N PHE A 564 -17.45 9.86 -3.20
CA PHE A 564 -16.74 9.99 -4.48
C PHE A 564 -16.39 11.47 -4.68
N TRP A 565 -15.18 11.86 -4.29
CA TRP A 565 -14.75 13.24 -4.36
C TRP A 565 -14.33 13.61 -5.80
N PRO A 566 -15.04 14.54 -6.46
CA PRO A 566 -14.72 14.93 -7.82
C PRO A 566 -13.45 15.78 -7.86
N LEU A 567 -12.72 15.70 -8.98
CA LEU A 567 -11.61 16.60 -9.27
C LEU A 567 -12.10 18.04 -9.45
N VAL A 568 -11.33 19.01 -8.93
CA VAL A 568 -11.51 20.42 -9.24
C VAL A 568 -10.73 20.73 -10.53
N GLY A 569 -11.47 20.92 -11.64
CA GLY A 569 -10.95 20.76 -13.00
C GLY A 569 -9.82 21.72 -13.44
N ASP A 570 -9.83 22.97 -12.99
CA ASP A 570 -8.88 24.01 -13.43
C ASP A 570 -7.54 24.01 -12.68
N LEU A 571 -7.43 23.26 -11.58
CA LEU A 571 -6.24 23.23 -10.73
C LEU A 571 -5.34 21.99 -10.97
N SER A 572 -5.79 21.07 -11.82
CA SER A 572 -5.07 19.82 -12.13
C SER A 572 -3.88 19.99 -13.09
N ALA A 573 -3.76 21.16 -13.74
CA ALA A 573 -2.64 21.50 -14.63
C ALA A 573 -1.48 22.23 -13.93
N GLN A 574 -1.58 22.52 -12.64
CA GLN A 574 -0.52 23.19 -11.88
C GLN A 574 0.43 22.15 -11.28
N SER A 575 1.72 22.32 -11.56
CA SER A 575 2.85 21.48 -11.16
C SER A 575 2.72 20.91 -9.74
N GLY A 576 2.48 19.60 -9.65
CA GLY A 576 2.46 18.85 -8.39
C GLY A 576 2.07 17.40 -8.61
N THR A 577 2.53 16.51 -7.73
CA THR A 577 2.18 15.07 -7.71
C THR A 577 0.80 14.79 -7.11
N SER A 578 0.16 15.81 -6.52
CA SER A 578 -1.17 15.71 -5.88
C SER A 578 -2.23 16.44 -6.71
N ARG A 579 -3.41 15.82 -6.81
CA ARG A 579 -4.58 16.39 -7.50
C ARG A 579 -5.56 16.93 -6.48
N LEU A 580 -6.08 18.13 -6.71
CA LEU A 580 -7.11 18.69 -5.84
C LEU A 580 -8.47 18.07 -6.14
N VAL A 581 -9.01 17.34 -5.16
CA VAL A 581 -10.39 16.86 -5.15
C VAL A 581 -11.24 17.66 -4.18
N ASP A 582 -12.54 17.74 -4.43
CA ASP A 582 -13.48 18.38 -3.50
C ASP A 582 -13.91 17.39 -2.41
N SER A 583 -13.19 17.45 -1.28
CA SER A 583 -13.47 16.64 -0.07
C SER A 583 -14.51 17.25 0.86
N SER A 584 -15.24 18.28 0.43
CA SER A 584 -16.25 18.96 1.27
C SER A 584 -17.53 18.17 1.48
N THR A 585 -17.70 17.05 0.78
CA THR A 585 -18.88 16.20 0.89
C THR A 585 -18.61 14.97 1.75
N ARG A 586 -19.59 14.61 2.57
CA ARG A 586 -19.60 13.40 3.41
C ARG A 586 -20.90 12.65 3.17
N ARG A 587 -20.83 11.33 3.33
CA ARG A 587 -21.97 10.42 3.24
C ARG A 587 -22.07 9.57 4.49
N TYR A 588 -23.28 9.42 5.01
CA TYR A 588 -23.58 8.60 6.18
C TYR A 588 -24.69 7.62 5.85
N GLU A 589 -24.50 6.35 6.17
CA GLU A 589 -25.54 5.34 6.15
C GLU A 589 -26.27 5.33 7.49
N LEU A 590 -27.59 5.52 7.46
CA LEU A 590 -28.47 5.20 8.57
C LEU A 590 -29.01 3.80 8.31
N ARG A 591 -28.78 2.90 9.28
CA ARG A 591 -29.21 1.52 9.23
C ARG A 591 -30.06 1.22 10.46
N LEU A 592 -31.35 1.00 10.28
CA LEU A 592 -32.27 0.62 11.34
C LEU A 592 -32.59 -0.86 11.22
N ARG A 593 -32.15 -1.66 12.18
CA ARG A 593 -32.60 -3.06 12.33
C ARG A 593 -33.85 -3.07 13.20
N CYS A 594 -34.90 -3.74 12.75
CA CYS A 594 -36.14 -3.89 13.51
C CYS A 594 -36.88 -5.19 13.13
N PRO A 595 -37.84 -5.65 13.94
CA PRO A 595 -38.70 -6.76 13.56
C PRO A 595 -39.43 -6.48 12.23
N ALA A 596 -39.54 -7.50 11.36
CA ALA A 596 -40.13 -7.34 10.03
C ALA A 596 -41.57 -6.78 10.07
N ALA A 597 -42.34 -7.10 11.10
CA ALA A 597 -43.71 -6.59 11.29
C ALA A 597 -43.78 -5.07 11.54
N GLN A 598 -42.67 -4.42 11.90
CA GLN A 598 -42.64 -2.99 12.23
C GLN A 598 -42.18 -2.09 11.07
N VAL A 599 -41.77 -2.65 9.92
CA VAL A 599 -41.19 -1.91 8.78
C VAL A 599 -42.01 -0.68 8.38
N ASP A 600 -43.31 -0.82 8.21
CA ASP A 600 -44.20 0.25 7.75
C ASP A 600 -44.52 1.32 8.82
N THR A 601 -44.06 1.09 10.05
CA THR A 601 -44.30 1.96 11.21
C THR A 601 -43.18 3.00 11.38
N TRP A 602 -42.00 2.74 10.82
CA TRP A 602 -40.83 3.60 10.96
C TRP A 602 -40.79 4.66 9.86
N ARG A 603 -40.57 5.91 10.26
CA ARG A 603 -40.40 7.09 9.41
C ARG A 603 -39.07 7.76 9.71
N LEU A 604 -38.48 8.35 8.68
CA LEU A 604 -37.24 9.11 8.78
C LEU A 604 -37.52 10.54 8.31
N VAL A 605 -37.15 11.51 9.14
CA VAL A 605 -37.17 12.93 8.75
C VAL A 605 -35.77 13.48 8.86
N VAL A 606 -35.26 14.07 7.78
CA VAL A 606 -33.93 14.68 7.72
C VAL A 606 -34.08 16.09 7.18
N ASP A 607 -33.52 17.06 7.90
CA ASP A 607 -33.59 18.49 7.56
C ASP A 607 -35.02 18.98 7.23
N GLY A 608 -36.03 18.42 7.91
CA GLY A 608 -37.44 18.78 7.73
C GLY A 608 -38.17 18.06 6.60
N TYR A 609 -37.51 17.14 5.87
CA TYR A 609 -38.10 16.37 4.79
C TYR A 609 -38.36 14.92 5.18
N SER A 610 -39.48 14.36 4.72
CA SER A 610 -39.87 12.96 4.92
C SER A 610 -39.10 12.04 3.96
N VAL A 611 -38.03 11.41 4.44
CA VAL A 611 -37.13 10.60 3.62
C VAL A 611 -37.57 9.12 3.66
N PRO A 612 -37.82 8.47 2.51
CA PRO A 612 -38.26 7.07 2.51
C PRO A 612 -37.11 6.13 2.89
N TRP A 613 -37.41 5.10 3.67
CA TRP A 613 -36.47 3.99 3.90
C TRP A 613 -36.40 3.06 2.68
N VAL A 614 -35.23 2.45 2.44
CA VAL A 614 -35.14 1.23 1.63
C VAL A 614 -35.19 0.03 2.57
N ALA A 615 -36.25 -0.77 2.47
CA ALA A 615 -36.42 -1.95 3.31
C ALA A 615 -35.80 -3.21 2.66
N VAL A 616 -34.99 -3.94 3.42
CA VAL A 616 -34.51 -5.27 3.08
C VAL A 616 -34.94 -6.23 4.19
N SER A 617 -35.88 -7.12 3.89
CA SER A 617 -36.44 -8.07 4.86
C SER A 617 -35.65 -9.37 4.87
N GLU A 618 -35.35 -9.88 6.07
CA GLU A 618 -34.62 -11.13 6.31
C GLU A 618 -35.37 -11.96 7.36
N ALA A 619 -36.20 -12.90 6.90
CA ALA A 619 -37.01 -13.77 7.76
C ALA A 619 -37.88 -12.99 8.78
N GLN A 620 -37.52 -13.00 10.07
CA GLN A 620 -38.28 -12.35 11.15
C GLN A 620 -37.85 -10.89 11.39
N ASP A 621 -36.71 -10.48 10.85
CA ASP A 621 -36.15 -9.14 10.99
C ASP A 621 -36.16 -8.40 9.65
N ALA A 622 -36.01 -7.09 9.71
CA ALA A 622 -35.80 -6.24 8.55
C ALA A 622 -34.72 -5.21 8.86
N THR A 623 -34.00 -4.82 7.82
CA THR A 623 -33.06 -3.71 7.85
C THR A 623 -33.58 -2.61 6.94
N LEU A 624 -33.84 -1.44 7.53
CA LEU A 624 -34.15 -0.22 6.81
C LEU A 624 -32.87 0.58 6.61
N VAL A 625 -32.61 1.00 5.38
CA VAL A 625 -31.35 1.66 5.00
C VAL A 625 -31.63 2.94 4.23
N ARG A 626 -30.88 3.99 4.54
CA ARG A 626 -30.84 5.24 3.78
C ARG A 626 -29.51 5.93 3.96
N ALA A 627 -28.89 6.38 2.87
CA ALA A 627 -27.74 7.26 2.95
C ALA A 627 -28.18 8.73 2.98
N ILE A 628 -27.48 9.54 3.77
CA ILE A 628 -27.58 10.99 3.76
C ILE A 628 -26.25 11.56 3.29
N ARG A 629 -26.30 12.37 2.24
CA ARG A 629 -25.14 13.07 1.70
C ARG A 629 -25.26 14.55 2.02
N CYS A 630 -24.22 15.10 2.63
CA CYS A 630 -24.21 16.48 3.10
C CYS A 630 -22.85 17.14 2.87
N ARG A 631 -22.80 18.47 2.98
CA ARG A 631 -21.55 19.23 2.89
C ARG A 631 -21.01 19.53 4.28
N SER A 632 -19.78 19.14 4.59
CA SER A 632 -19.19 19.29 5.93
C SER A 632 -18.42 20.60 6.13
N PHE A 633 -17.90 21.22 5.08
CA PHE A 633 -17.22 22.52 5.13
C PHE A 633 -17.32 23.26 3.78
N ILE A 634 -16.87 24.51 3.71
CA ILE A 634 -16.77 25.28 2.46
C ILE A 634 -15.30 25.20 1.99
N PRO A 635 -14.99 24.48 0.90
CA PRO A 635 -13.63 24.39 0.39
C PRO A 635 -13.23 25.68 -0.31
N ASN A 636 -11.96 26.07 -0.21
CA ASN A 636 -11.40 27.18 -0.96
C ASN A 636 -9.95 26.85 -1.40
N PRO A 637 -9.70 26.54 -2.68
CA PRO A 637 -10.68 26.39 -3.78
C PRO A 637 -11.50 25.09 -3.69
N GLY A 638 -12.66 25.04 -4.34
CA GLY A 638 -13.50 23.84 -4.46
C GLY A 638 -14.83 24.10 -5.17
N LEU A 639 -15.70 23.09 -5.26
CA LEU A 639 -16.98 23.20 -5.97
C LEU A 639 -18.04 23.90 -5.11
N HIS A 640 -18.99 24.54 -5.80
CA HIS A 640 -20.15 25.20 -5.19
C HIS A 640 -19.79 26.16 -4.04
N PRO A 641 -19.05 27.25 -4.29
CA PRO A 641 -18.60 28.17 -3.24
C PRO A 641 -19.75 28.85 -2.47
N THR A 642 -20.96 28.89 -3.04
CA THR A 642 -22.16 29.47 -2.42
C THR A 642 -22.93 28.49 -1.54
N LEU A 643 -22.58 27.20 -1.54
CA LEU A 643 -23.23 26.19 -0.73
C LEU A 643 -22.61 26.19 0.68
N PRO A 644 -23.38 26.46 1.75
CA PRO A 644 -22.85 26.41 3.11
C PRO A 644 -22.54 24.97 3.56
N ALA A 645 -21.85 24.84 4.69
CA ALA A 645 -21.78 23.57 5.38
C ALA A 645 -23.15 23.23 5.99
N HIS A 646 -23.62 22.00 5.81
CA HIS A 646 -24.81 21.46 6.44
C HIS A 646 -24.34 20.69 7.68
N GLY A 647 -24.59 21.23 8.87
CA GLY A 647 -24.11 20.64 10.11
C GLY A 647 -24.82 21.22 11.34
N PRO A 648 -25.11 20.40 12.37
CA PRO A 648 -24.97 18.93 12.39
C PRO A 648 -25.93 18.22 11.43
N LEU A 649 -25.64 16.97 11.06
CA LEU A 649 -26.66 16.11 10.43
C LEU A 649 -27.75 15.82 11.47
N ARG A 650 -29.01 16.11 11.16
CA ARG A 650 -30.16 15.87 12.05
C ARG A 650 -31.12 14.88 11.42
N ALA A 651 -31.32 13.76 12.11
CA ALA A 651 -32.23 12.70 11.68
C ALA A 651 -33.22 12.37 12.80
N LEU A 652 -34.50 12.66 12.55
CA LEU A 652 -35.58 12.24 13.41
C LEU A 652 -36.08 10.86 12.95
N VAL A 653 -35.83 9.83 13.76
CA VAL A 653 -36.32 8.48 13.54
C VAL A 653 -37.57 8.29 14.38
N TYR A 654 -38.73 8.22 13.71
CA TYR A 654 -40.04 8.19 14.34
C TYR A 654 -40.71 6.84 14.12
N GLN A 655 -41.38 6.35 15.17
CA GLN A 655 -42.21 5.16 15.11
C GLN A 655 -43.65 5.56 15.36
N ARG A 656 -44.49 5.25 14.38
CA ARG A 656 -45.85 5.76 14.29
C ARG A 656 -46.80 5.17 15.33
N ASP A 657 -46.67 3.89 15.65
CA ASP A 657 -47.69 3.21 16.47
C ASP A 657 -47.56 3.53 17.97
N GLU A 658 -46.38 3.96 18.42
CA GLU A 658 -46.06 4.38 19.79
C GLU A 658 -45.98 5.90 19.94
N ASP A 659 -46.08 6.68 18.85
CA ASP A 659 -45.89 8.14 18.84
C ASP A 659 -44.56 8.60 19.47
N ARG A 660 -43.49 7.84 19.19
CA ARG A 660 -42.15 8.08 19.72
C ARG A 660 -41.17 8.45 18.61
N ALA A 661 -40.27 9.38 18.90
CA ALA A 661 -39.19 9.77 18.03
C ALA A 661 -37.86 9.82 18.79
N ALA A 662 -36.77 9.57 18.07
CA ALA A 662 -35.41 9.85 18.49
C ALA A 662 -34.86 10.91 17.52
N ASP A 663 -34.53 12.08 18.04
CA ASP A 663 -33.79 13.11 17.32
C ASP A 663 -32.30 12.79 17.48
N VAL A 664 -31.70 12.28 16.40
CA VAL A 664 -30.30 11.87 16.36
C VAL A 664 -29.52 12.92 15.60
N SER A 665 -28.58 13.56 16.28
CA SER A 665 -27.72 14.58 15.69
C SER A 665 -26.27 14.12 15.67
N LEU A 666 -25.63 14.22 14.50
CA LEU A 666 -24.19 13.96 14.33
C LEU A 666 -23.47 15.29 14.05
N HIS A 667 -22.61 15.68 14.98
CA HIS A 667 -21.83 16.90 14.91
C HIS A 667 -20.47 16.66 14.22
N TRP A 668 -19.99 17.64 13.45
CA TRP A 668 -18.65 17.55 12.81
C TRP A 668 -17.51 17.73 13.82
N TRP A 669 -17.78 18.55 14.83
CA TRP A 669 -16.90 18.94 15.90
C TRP A 669 -17.62 18.79 17.25
N LYS A 670 -17.20 19.52 18.29
CA LYS A 670 -17.84 19.45 19.61
C LYS A 670 -19.32 19.88 19.54
N VAL A 671 -20.15 19.24 20.36
CA VAL A 671 -21.61 19.51 20.43
C VAL A 671 -21.91 20.95 20.86
N ASP A 672 -21.12 21.51 21.78
CA ASP A 672 -21.20 22.88 22.26
C ASP A 672 -20.54 23.91 21.32
N GLY A 673 -20.00 23.46 20.19
CA GLY A 673 -19.30 24.28 19.20
C GLY A 673 -17.79 24.37 19.43
N GLY A 674 -17.07 24.69 18.34
CA GLY A 674 -15.61 24.82 18.34
C GLY A 674 -14.86 23.51 18.07
N ALA A 675 -13.56 23.64 17.82
CA ALA A 675 -12.67 22.52 17.55
C ALA A 675 -12.16 21.87 18.85
N TYR A 676 -11.69 20.63 18.74
CA TYR A 676 -10.94 19.98 19.81
C TYR A 676 -9.53 20.57 19.90
N VAL A 677 -8.99 20.63 21.13
CA VAL A 677 -7.61 21.07 21.35
C VAL A 677 -6.66 19.91 21.07
N GLY A 678 -5.74 20.11 20.12
CA GLY A 678 -4.72 19.13 19.77
C GLY A 678 -5.25 17.83 19.16
N LEU A 679 -4.33 16.99 18.71
CA LEU A 679 -4.64 15.62 18.28
C LEU A 679 -5.11 14.77 19.48
N PRO A 680 -5.83 13.66 19.24
CA PRO A 680 -6.09 12.68 20.28
C PRO A 680 -4.82 12.14 20.93
N GLU A 681 -4.86 11.88 22.24
CA GLU A 681 -3.73 11.33 23.00
C GLU A 681 -3.45 9.88 22.63
N ASP A 682 -4.50 9.13 22.29
CA ASP A 682 -4.46 7.74 21.84
C ASP A 682 -5.73 7.40 21.05
N VAL A 683 -5.82 6.14 20.60
CA VAL A 683 -6.98 5.61 19.86
C VAL A 683 -8.26 5.66 20.68
N GLU A 684 -8.16 5.53 21.99
CA GLU A 684 -9.29 5.52 22.91
C GLU A 684 -9.85 6.93 23.12
N ASP A 685 -8.99 7.96 23.17
CA ASP A 685 -9.39 9.36 23.10
C ASP A 685 -10.06 9.69 21.77
N ALA A 686 -9.52 9.19 20.65
CA ALA A 686 -10.14 9.37 19.34
C ALA A 686 -11.56 8.77 19.30
N ARG A 687 -11.74 7.56 19.86
CA ARG A 687 -13.04 6.90 20.00
C ARG A 687 -14.01 7.73 20.84
N ARG A 688 -13.59 8.19 22.03
CA ARG A 688 -14.41 9.05 22.90
C ARG A 688 -14.84 10.35 22.19
N ARG A 689 -13.92 11.00 21.46
CA ARG A 689 -14.24 12.20 20.67
C ARG A 689 -15.25 11.89 19.56
N THR A 690 -15.14 10.73 18.90
CA THR A 690 -16.11 10.30 17.88
C THR A 690 -17.49 10.05 18.49
N GLU A 691 -17.58 9.34 19.61
CA GLU A 691 -18.84 9.05 20.29
C GLU A 691 -19.51 10.33 20.84
N ALA A 692 -18.73 11.24 21.40
CA ALA A 692 -19.24 12.51 21.93
C ALA A 692 -19.85 13.43 20.87
N ARG A 693 -19.64 13.16 19.56
CA ARG A 693 -20.24 13.93 18.46
C ARG A 693 -21.67 13.51 18.15
N CYS A 694 -22.15 12.38 18.67
CA CYS A 694 -23.52 11.93 18.44
C CYS A 694 -24.37 12.21 19.68
N THR A 695 -25.47 12.93 19.50
CA THR A 695 -26.48 13.17 20.54
C THR A 695 -27.81 12.54 20.14
N VAL A 696 -28.56 12.10 21.14
CA VAL A 696 -29.87 11.45 20.97
C VAL A 696 -30.84 12.05 21.97
N ASP A 697 -31.88 12.71 21.46
CA ASP A 697 -32.99 13.21 22.28
C ASP A 697 -34.27 12.43 21.98
N HIS A 698 -34.83 11.78 22.99
CA HIS A 698 -36.11 11.08 22.84
C HIS A 698 -37.28 12.06 22.98
N VAL A 699 -38.14 12.10 21.96
CA VAL A 699 -39.31 12.98 21.91
C VAL A 699 -40.57 12.13 21.82
N SER A 700 -41.56 12.43 22.67
CA SER A 700 -42.89 11.81 22.61
C SER A 700 -43.92 12.84 22.18
N LYS A 701 -44.12 12.96 20.86
CA LYS A 701 -45.16 13.82 20.26
C LYS A 701 -45.53 13.29 18.87
N PRO A 702 -46.77 13.52 18.40
CA PRO A 702 -47.16 13.19 17.03
C PRO A 702 -46.26 13.89 16.02
N LEU A 703 -45.87 13.17 14.97
CA LEU A 703 -45.06 13.74 13.90
C LEU A 703 -45.94 14.63 12.99
N SER A 704 -45.52 15.88 12.78
CA SER A 704 -46.08 16.71 11.70
C SER A 704 -45.69 16.13 10.35
N ASP A 705 -46.61 16.02 9.40
CA ASP A 705 -46.36 15.43 8.08
C ASP A 705 -45.38 16.29 7.26
N PRO A 706 -44.08 15.93 7.17
CA PRO A 706 -43.08 16.75 6.49
C PRO A 706 -43.19 16.56 4.97
N PRO A 707 -42.87 17.58 4.16
CA PRO A 707 -42.87 17.44 2.71
C PRO A 707 -41.85 16.37 2.26
N PRO A 708 -42.04 15.74 1.09
CA PRO A 708 -41.00 14.89 0.50
C PRO A 708 -39.79 15.73 0.08
N PRO A 709 -38.58 15.14 -0.01
CA PRO A 709 -37.39 15.79 -0.54
C PRO A 709 -37.62 16.41 -1.92
N PRO A 710 -36.97 17.55 -2.24
CA PRO A 710 -37.11 18.16 -3.57
C PRO A 710 -36.50 17.26 -4.66
N GLU A 711 -37.11 17.14 -5.82
CA GLU A 711 -36.42 16.56 -6.98
C GLU A 711 -35.34 17.56 -7.45
N PRO A 712 -34.05 17.18 -7.65
CA PRO A 712 -33.46 15.85 -7.87
C PRO A 712 -32.67 15.27 -6.66
N SER A 713 -32.98 15.68 -5.43
CA SER A 713 -32.18 15.36 -4.23
C SER A 713 -32.20 13.89 -3.80
N LEU A 714 -33.16 13.10 -4.29
CA LEU A 714 -33.40 11.73 -3.84
C LEU A 714 -33.07 10.72 -4.95
N SER A 715 -32.16 9.80 -4.64
CA SER A 715 -31.92 8.58 -5.42
C SER A 715 -32.55 7.36 -4.74
N THR A 716 -32.37 6.18 -5.34
CA THR A 716 -32.82 4.92 -4.74
C THR A 716 -32.27 4.76 -3.33
N TRP A 717 -30.98 5.02 -3.11
CA TRP A 717 -30.29 4.76 -1.84
C TRP A 717 -29.92 5.99 -1.01
N ALA A 718 -29.88 7.19 -1.59
CA ALA A 718 -29.37 8.39 -0.94
C ALA A 718 -30.33 9.58 -1.01
N PHE A 719 -30.31 10.40 0.04
CA PHE A 719 -30.85 11.77 0.04
C PHE A 719 -29.68 12.75 0.14
N ASP A 720 -29.55 13.63 -0.85
CA ASP A 720 -28.51 14.65 -0.95
C ASP A 720 -29.04 16.00 -0.44
N THR A 721 -28.71 16.33 0.81
CA THR A 721 -29.20 17.55 1.48
C THR A 721 -28.64 18.84 0.88
N ARG A 722 -27.71 18.75 -0.08
CA ARG A 722 -27.16 19.92 -0.77
C ARG A 722 -28.14 20.58 -1.73
N TRP A 723 -29.27 19.91 -2.00
CA TRP A 723 -30.39 20.42 -2.79
C TRP A 723 -31.54 20.94 -1.93
N ALA A 724 -31.46 20.78 -0.62
CA ALA A 724 -32.56 20.93 0.32
C ALA A 724 -32.79 22.37 0.81
#